data_AF-A0A343TJ33-F1
#
_entry.id   AF-A0A343TJ33-F1
#
_cell.length_a   1.000
_cell.length_b   1.000
_cell.length_c   1.000
_cell.angle_alpha   90.00
_cell.angle_beta   90.00
_cell.angle_gamma   90.00
#
_symmetry.space_group_name_H-M   'P 1'
#
loop_
_entity.id
_entity.type
_entity.pdbx_description
1 polymer ?
#
loop_
_entity_poly.entity_id
_entity_poly.type
_entity_poly.pdbx_seq_one_letter_code
_entity_poly.pdbx_strand_id
1 'polypeptide(L)'
;MSESLRTDQRGRIPFALLGVLLLTSSVAYGAGLAAQGPTEIDRSVERAMDRADGDADAAVRDAVRSAAEDAARDPVTRSNETGVDAVRPESPFRDALRIRIGIAAADRLPEASASVDDVVATPKFETGTGSEPTAENLTPVRELVRIEGVANGTALEVTVENVTVVAERDGEIVARETREVTVTVATPVLAAHERTERFEARLNRDPIEGPGLGRQLTARLYPVVWARGYGQYAGAPIQNVLANRHVELSTNTGILSVQRSTFGMADDRGREGVRTAAAKTALEDLLVPTELEEDRWSDVVLGAAAADDSRPTIPVTDGESTEHTKASTDDGQFEDDENTTLPSETATAATTDTAATTDTATSVPSPNETTSIEVGHTADVAFLDALDRLDDQFRRTYRVELERVVQVTEIETTPVPEPSPPGEPPNASAGNGSPSTSTPAWSLASEKREADHAVVGGTDRRTATDASATQTLERRTWVSRTWIAGNKTRETTATGTTTFRVRIDVSAAHAPTDAAPDRPLSGALDDPALQAASERGVDRLVDDEGGFESIAVRAVRGLDDRDDRTQRSRERVVVHGNPPTDLQNRVYDDVGTLREDVRTVGVDAERGGIATGAETPEAALAAHVEDRRESFVAAPDRYADVGDRARVAVRAAYLEELQRELDRRSDREAETGSALSDVLEEAGAPTTDRLEEIRDGRTAAGEREPESAGGDGPGGAVAFEPVGSPGYLPRTPIDGSHSSVFETSESEENRPVSMTPLATRNVNYFTLPHGELADGIVDRVLGTGRTVTLEQAGRTLSATNETLEHVSDPELRELRGDLAREVEAGMDEVHREADAVLREETDLSPRERREAIAAADRRYDGLGKRAIAVGNGSYADAIAAAAHERTVDDELAVRLRVAVESAAGRETADIPDEPVTDAATRVRAIARDSLSDALADGIEEGSDRAREHWGNDVVAATPAGLPVAPVPGYWYATTNVWRVQVRGTYPRFSVRASGGTAYDGTVEYVREPGPATVDVGGESVTLGETEPVAFETETAIAIAVPPGAGGVGDVDGVADERSPGWKPEE
;
A
#
# COMPACT_ATOMS: atom_id res chain seq x y z
N MET A 1 64.86 -15.84 -67.28
CA MET A 1 65.08 -17.28 -67.01
C MET A 1 63.89 -18.00 -67.60
N SER A 2 64.09 -18.74 -68.70
CA SER A 2 64.34 -20.20 -68.67
C SER A 2 63.16 -20.92 -68.04
N GLU A 3 62.49 -21.88 -68.63
CA GLU A 3 62.73 -22.67 -69.83
C GLU A 3 61.42 -23.46 -69.99
N SER A 4 60.95 -23.66 -71.23
CA SER A 4 60.99 -25.00 -71.85
C SER A 4 60.16 -26.01 -71.06
N LEU A 5 58.99 -26.39 -71.58
CA LEU A 5 58.90 -27.50 -72.54
C LEU A 5 59.49 -28.78 -71.92
N ARG A 6 58.87 -29.94 -72.04
CA ARG A 6 58.65 -30.61 -73.33
C ARG A 6 58.12 -31.98 -72.93
N THR A 7 57.01 -32.41 -73.53
CA THR A 7 56.95 -33.49 -74.53
C THR A 7 57.27 -34.88 -73.95
N ASP A 8 56.62 -35.94 -74.38
CA ASP A 8 56.77 -36.45 -75.73
C ASP A 8 55.75 -37.60 -75.92
N GLN A 9 54.99 -37.66 -77.01
CA GLN A 9 55.23 -38.41 -78.26
C GLN A 9 54.37 -39.68 -78.37
N ARG A 10 53.45 -39.69 -79.35
CA ARG A 10 53.58 -40.45 -80.62
C ARG A 10 52.26 -40.55 -81.41
N GLY A 11 52.33 -40.13 -82.67
CA GLY A 11 51.63 -40.68 -83.85
C GLY A 11 50.15 -40.36 -84.05
N ARG A 12 49.78 -39.57 -85.09
CA ARG A 12 48.46 -39.59 -85.79
C ARG A 12 48.45 -38.68 -87.04
N ILE A 13 47.94 -39.25 -88.15
CA ILE A 13 47.37 -38.69 -89.40
C ILE A 13 48.05 -37.43 -90.01
N PRO A 14 48.54 -37.47 -91.27
CA PRO A 14 49.23 -36.34 -91.89
C PRO A 14 48.28 -35.15 -92.13
N PHE A 15 48.46 -34.09 -91.32
CA PHE A 15 47.75 -32.80 -91.35
C PHE A 15 47.67 -32.13 -92.72
N ALA A 16 48.50 -32.52 -93.71
CA ALA A 16 48.50 -31.91 -95.03
C ALA A 16 47.19 -32.13 -95.80
N LEU A 17 46.52 -33.28 -95.65
CA LEU A 17 45.25 -33.54 -96.36
C LEU A 17 44.03 -32.93 -95.65
N LEU A 18 44.02 -32.90 -94.32
CA LEU A 18 43.03 -32.14 -93.54
C LEU A 18 43.21 -30.64 -93.75
N GLY A 19 44.44 -30.16 -93.85
CA GLY A 19 44.77 -28.76 -94.12
C GLY A 19 44.31 -28.30 -95.50
N VAL A 20 44.45 -29.11 -96.54
CA VAL A 20 43.95 -28.77 -97.88
C VAL A 20 42.42 -28.92 -97.96
N LEU A 21 41.81 -29.95 -97.37
CA LEU A 21 40.35 -30.05 -97.33
C LEU A 21 39.73 -28.90 -96.52
N LEU A 22 40.31 -28.54 -95.38
CA LEU A 22 39.92 -27.37 -94.58
C LEU A 22 40.22 -26.06 -95.31
N LEU A 23 41.34 -25.91 -96.02
CA LEU A 23 41.58 -24.69 -96.80
C LEU A 23 40.58 -24.58 -97.95
N THR A 24 40.26 -25.67 -98.63
CA THR A 24 39.36 -25.62 -99.80
C THR A 24 37.90 -25.48 -99.37
N SER A 25 37.49 -26.08 -98.24
CA SER A 25 36.18 -25.83 -97.63
C SER A 25 36.11 -24.45 -96.98
N SER A 26 37.20 -23.93 -96.41
CA SER A 26 37.24 -22.59 -95.80
C SER A 26 37.37 -21.47 -96.83
N VAL A 27 37.93 -21.71 -98.01
CA VAL A 27 37.93 -20.75 -99.13
C VAL A 27 36.58 -20.79 -99.86
N ALA A 28 35.91 -21.95 -99.96
CA ALA A 28 34.55 -22.02 -100.49
C ALA A 28 33.48 -21.48 -99.50
N TYR A 29 33.66 -21.63 -98.19
CA TYR A 29 32.80 -21.01 -97.16
C TYR A 29 33.14 -19.51 -96.97
N GLY A 30 34.41 -19.13 -97.10
CA GLY A 30 34.87 -17.74 -97.05
C GLY A 30 34.40 -16.90 -98.24
N ALA A 31 34.29 -17.49 -99.43
CA ALA A 31 33.72 -16.81 -100.61
C ALA A 31 32.17 -16.75 -100.57
N GLY A 32 31.51 -17.54 -99.71
CA GLY A 32 30.07 -17.45 -99.47
C GLY A 32 29.68 -16.40 -98.41
N LEU A 33 30.54 -16.17 -97.40
CA LEU A 33 30.32 -15.17 -96.35
C LEU A 33 30.76 -13.75 -96.74
N ALA A 34 31.67 -13.59 -97.72
CA ALA A 34 32.08 -12.27 -98.21
C ALA A 34 31.07 -11.63 -99.19
N ALA A 35 29.98 -12.33 -99.55
CA ALA A 35 28.89 -11.82 -100.39
C ALA A 35 27.62 -11.48 -99.60
N GLN A 36 27.64 -11.62 -98.27
CA GLN A 36 26.67 -10.99 -97.37
C GLN A 36 27.37 -9.78 -96.77
N GLY A 37 26.88 -8.57 -97.07
CA GLY A 37 27.31 -7.36 -96.36
C GLY A 37 27.17 -7.54 -94.85
N PRO A 38 27.78 -6.68 -94.03
CA PRO A 38 27.60 -6.76 -92.58
C PRO A 38 26.10 -6.81 -92.27
N THR A 39 25.62 -7.93 -91.71
CA THR A 39 24.33 -7.97 -91.05
C THR A 39 24.46 -7.08 -89.83
N GLU A 40 24.07 -5.81 -89.96
CA GLU A 40 23.70 -5.02 -88.78
C GLU A 40 22.62 -5.82 -88.06
N ILE A 41 22.98 -6.40 -86.91
CA ILE A 41 21.99 -6.94 -85.99
C ILE A 41 21.25 -5.72 -85.46
N ASP A 42 19.98 -5.57 -85.86
CA ASP A 42 19.07 -4.59 -85.31
C ASP A 42 18.94 -4.85 -83.80
N ARG A 43 19.63 -4.01 -83.00
CA ARG A 43 19.57 -4.01 -81.53
C ARG A 43 18.71 -2.87 -81.01
N SER A 44 17.86 -2.27 -81.85
CA SER A 44 17.04 -1.13 -81.44
C SER A 44 15.96 -1.55 -80.45
N VAL A 45 15.40 -2.77 -80.59
CA VAL A 45 14.50 -3.39 -79.60
C VAL A 45 15.20 -3.62 -78.26
N GLU A 46 16.36 -4.29 -78.26
CA GLU A 46 17.14 -4.59 -77.05
C GLU A 46 17.56 -3.29 -76.32
N ARG A 47 18.02 -2.28 -77.06
CA ARG A 47 18.39 -0.96 -76.50
C ARG A 47 17.19 -0.16 -75.99
N ALA A 48 16.02 -0.26 -76.62
CA ALA A 48 14.81 0.41 -76.16
C ALA A 48 14.30 -0.25 -74.86
N MET A 49 14.29 -1.58 -74.81
CA MET A 49 13.91 -2.36 -73.63
C MET A 49 14.86 -2.07 -72.46
N ASP A 50 16.19 -2.17 -72.63
CA ASP A 50 17.19 -1.88 -71.58
C ASP A 50 17.06 -0.46 -71.02
N ARG A 51 16.72 0.52 -71.88
CA ARG A 51 16.54 1.91 -71.45
C ARG A 51 15.24 2.11 -70.68
N ALA A 52 14.12 1.58 -71.21
CA ALA A 52 12.85 1.56 -70.50
C ALA A 52 12.97 0.83 -69.16
N ASP A 53 13.87 -0.15 -69.06
CA ASP A 53 14.13 -0.91 -67.84
C ASP A 53 14.76 -0.06 -66.74
N GLY A 54 15.81 0.68 -67.09
CA GLY A 54 16.45 1.64 -66.18
C GLY A 54 15.51 2.78 -65.77
N ASP A 55 14.66 3.24 -66.70
CA ASP A 55 13.68 4.30 -66.43
C ASP A 55 12.50 3.77 -65.59
N ALA A 56 12.09 2.49 -65.75
CA ALA A 56 11.06 1.84 -64.92
C ALA A 56 11.50 1.74 -63.46
N ASP A 57 12.76 1.40 -63.21
CA ASP A 57 13.39 1.38 -61.89
C ASP A 57 13.33 2.76 -61.20
N ALA A 58 13.48 3.86 -61.97
CA ALA A 58 13.33 5.22 -61.48
C ALA A 58 11.85 5.58 -61.21
N ALA A 59 10.95 5.18 -62.10
CA ALA A 59 9.51 5.38 -61.96
C ALA A 59 8.95 4.66 -60.73
N VAL A 60 9.38 3.42 -60.44
CA VAL A 60 8.96 2.70 -59.22
C VAL A 60 9.49 3.39 -57.96
N ARG A 61 10.74 3.89 -57.96
CA ARG A 61 11.27 4.66 -56.81
C ARG A 61 10.45 5.92 -56.54
N ASP A 62 10.01 6.61 -57.60
CA ASP A 62 9.19 7.80 -57.52
C ASP A 62 7.75 7.49 -57.06
N ALA A 63 7.15 6.42 -57.59
CA ALA A 63 5.86 5.89 -57.15
C ALA A 63 5.86 5.52 -55.66
N VAL A 64 6.92 4.82 -55.20
CA VAL A 64 7.08 4.46 -53.79
C VAL A 64 7.21 5.69 -52.90
N ARG A 65 7.96 6.72 -53.34
CA ARG A 65 8.07 7.98 -52.58
C ARG A 65 6.71 8.68 -52.45
N SER A 66 5.99 8.84 -53.56
CA SER A 66 4.66 9.47 -53.57
C SER A 66 3.68 8.70 -52.68
N ALA A 67 3.59 7.38 -52.86
CA ALA A 67 2.71 6.53 -52.07
C ALA A 67 3.07 6.53 -50.57
N ALA A 68 4.37 6.60 -50.23
CA ALA A 68 4.81 6.73 -48.85
C ALA A 68 4.42 8.09 -48.24
N GLU A 69 4.52 9.20 -49.00
CA GLU A 69 4.05 10.51 -48.55
C GLU A 69 2.53 10.54 -48.37
N ASP A 70 1.77 9.95 -49.30
CA ASP A 70 0.32 9.90 -49.24
C ASP A 70 -0.15 9.01 -48.07
N ALA A 71 0.50 7.87 -47.86
CA ALA A 71 0.24 7.01 -46.70
C ALA A 71 0.64 7.68 -45.38
N ALA A 72 1.62 8.59 -45.39
CA ALA A 72 1.99 9.35 -44.20
C ALA A 72 0.95 10.42 -43.85
N ARG A 73 0.43 11.13 -44.87
CA ARG A 73 -0.60 12.18 -44.69
C ARG A 73 -1.99 11.63 -44.39
N ASP A 74 -2.31 10.45 -44.92
CA ASP A 74 -3.61 9.78 -44.78
C ASP A 74 -3.45 8.29 -44.43
N PRO A 75 -3.03 7.98 -43.19
CA PRO A 75 -2.66 6.63 -42.80
C PRO A 75 -3.86 5.76 -42.42
N VAL A 76 -4.04 4.63 -43.11
CA VAL A 76 -5.06 3.66 -42.68
C VAL A 76 -4.62 2.95 -41.40
N THR A 77 -5.37 3.15 -40.34
CA THR A 77 -5.05 2.69 -38.99
C THR A 77 -6.07 1.68 -38.49
N ARG A 78 -7.30 1.76 -39.00
CA ARG A 78 -8.36 0.77 -38.88
C ARG A 78 -8.87 0.35 -40.26
N SER A 79 -9.07 -0.94 -40.49
CA SER A 79 -9.73 -1.44 -41.70
C SER A 79 -11.23 -1.15 -41.68
N ASN A 80 -11.86 -0.93 -42.85
CA ASN A 80 -13.30 -0.74 -42.94
C ASN A 80 -14.06 -2.09 -42.92
N GLU A 81 -15.08 -2.24 -42.07
CA GLU A 81 -15.96 -3.42 -42.06
C GLU A 81 -16.96 -3.46 -43.23
N THR A 82 -17.19 -2.32 -43.89
CA THR A 82 -18.23 -2.12 -44.92
C THR A 82 -17.67 -1.76 -46.31
N GLY A 83 -16.34 -1.70 -46.45
CA GLY A 83 -15.62 -1.25 -47.64
C GLY A 83 -15.05 -2.37 -48.52
N VAL A 84 -14.01 -2.05 -49.30
CA VAL A 84 -13.28 -3.05 -50.09
C VAL A 84 -12.44 -3.91 -49.15
N ASP A 85 -12.63 -5.24 -49.20
CA ASP A 85 -11.94 -6.26 -48.37
C ASP A 85 -10.43 -6.42 -48.71
N ALA A 86 -9.82 -5.38 -49.27
CA ALA A 86 -8.43 -5.34 -49.70
C ALA A 86 -7.47 -4.92 -48.57
N VAL A 87 -7.94 -4.26 -47.51
CA VAL A 87 -7.11 -3.88 -46.35
C VAL A 87 -7.46 -4.78 -45.18
N ARG A 88 -6.48 -5.53 -44.66
CA ARG A 88 -6.72 -6.47 -43.56
C ARG A 88 -6.63 -5.79 -42.17
N PRO A 89 -7.46 -6.18 -41.19
CA PRO A 89 -7.42 -5.64 -39.83
C PRO A 89 -6.09 -5.80 -39.11
N GLU A 90 -5.34 -6.86 -39.38
CA GLU A 90 -4.03 -7.14 -38.77
C GLU A 90 -2.86 -6.34 -39.35
N SER A 91 -3.05 -5.70 -40.51
CA SER A 91 -2.01 -4.92 -41.18
C SER A 91 -2.55 -3.72 -41.97
N PRO A 92 -3.41 -2.87 -41.38
CA PRO A 92 -4.17 -1.86 -42.11
C PRO A 92 -3.25 -0.89 -42.84
N PHE A 93 -2.25 -0.36 -42.14
CA PHE A 93 -1.29 0.57 -42.70
C PHE A 93 -0.46 -0.02 -43.83
N ARG A 94 0.09 -1.23 -43.61
CA ARG A 94 0.98 -1.88 -44.58
C ARG A 94 0.23 -2.29 -45.85
N ASP A 95 -1.00 -2.77 -45.72
CA ASP A 95 -1.81 -3.15 -46.88
C ASP A 95 -2.28 -1.93 -47.67
N ALA A 96 -2.68 -0.85 -47.01
CA ALA A 96 -2.99 0.41 -47.67
C ALA A 96 -1.77 0.98 -48.41
N LEU A 97 -0.59 0.94 -47.79
CA LEU A 97 0.66 1.36 -48.44
C LEU A 97 0.99 0.52 -49.68
N ARG A 98 0.81 -0.81 -49.62
CA ARG A 98 0.98 -1.71 -50.80
C ARG A 98 0.03 -1.33 -51.93
N ILE A 99 -1.24 -1.06 -51.61
CA ILE A 99 -2.25 -0.64 -52.60
C ILE A 99 -1.87 0.71 -53.22
N ARG A 100 -1.53 1.72 -52.41
CA ARG A 100 -1.10 3.05 -52.89
C ARG A 100 0.15 2.95 -53.78
N ILE A 101 1.13 2.11 -53.42
CA ILE A 101 2.32 1.86 -54.26
C ILE A 101 1.93 1.24 -55.60
N GLY A 102 1.05 0.23 -55.62
CA GLY A 102 0.64 -0.43 -56.85
C GLY A 102 -0.13 0.51 -57.79
N ILE A 103 -1.00 1.37 -57.25
CA ILE A 103 -1.70 2.41 -58.01
C ILE A 103 -0.71 3.44 -58.56
N ALA A 104 0.17 3.98 -57.71
CA ALA A 104 1.18 4.95 -58.14
C ALA A 104 2.15 4.37 -59.17
N ALA A 105 2.50 3.07 -59.07
CA ALA A 105 3.33 2.39 -60.06
C ALA A 105 2.61 2.28 -61.42
N ALA A 106 1.31 1.98 -61.43
CA ALA A 106 0.51 1.95 -62.65
C ALA A 106 0.45 3.31 -63.35
N ASP A 107 0.42 4.40 -62.59
CA ASP A 107 0.39 5.76 -63.12
C ASP A 107 1.76 6.20 -63.66
N ARG A 108 2.87 5.87 -62.96
CA ARG A 108 4.22 6.36 -63.30
C ARG A 108 4.98 5.51 -64.31
N LEU A 109 4.75 4.20 -64.36
CA LEU A 109 5.47 3.30 -65.28
C LEU A 109 5.28 3.65 -66.77
N PRO A 110 4.08 4.04 -67.25
CA PRO A 110 3.89 4.46 -68.64
C PRO A 110 4.70 5.70 -69.03
N GLU A 111 5.06 6.55 -68.06
CA GLU A 111 5.86 7.76 -68.29
C GLU A 111 7.34 7.42 -68.57
N ALA A 112 7.82 6.26 -68.09
CA ALA A 112 9.16 5.74 -68.31
C ALA A 112 9.35 5.04 -69.67
N SER A 113 8.61 5.48 -70.70
CA SER A 113 8.75 4.95 -72.05
C SER A 113 10.05 5.41 -72.71
N ALA A 114 10.76 4.49 -73.36
CA ALA A 114 12.01 4.77 -74.06
C ALA A 114 11.89 4.51 -75.56
N SER A 115 12.35 5.45 -76.38
CA SER A 115 12.39 5.30 -77.83
C SER A 115 13.81 5.18 -78.36
N VAL A 116 14.06 4.17 -79.18
CA VAL A 116 15.32 3.96 -79.93
C VAL A 116 14.96 3.66 -81.38
N ASP A 117 15.36 4.57 -82.27
CA ASP A 117 15.01 4.55 -83.70
C ASP A 117 13.49 4.53 -83.92
N ASP A 118 12.92 3.42 -84.39
CA ASP A 118 11.51 3.20 -84.69
C ASP A 118 10.77 2.36 -83.63
N VAL A 119 11.46 1.98 -82.55
CA VAL A 119 10.92 1.18 -81.45
C VAL A 119 10.62 2.05 -80.24
N VAL A 120 9.45 1.87 -79.63
CA VAL A 120 9.06 2.46 -78.35
C VAL A 120 8.81 1.33 -77.36
N ALA A 121 9.56 1.31 -76.25
CA ALA A 121 9.37 0.37 -75.15
C ALA A 121 8.66 1.08 -73.99
N THR A 122 7.52 0.54 -73.56
CA THR A 122 6.69 1.14 -72.50
C THR A 122 6.51 0.15 -71.35
N PRO A 123 6.96 0.48 -70.13
CA PRO A 123 6.67 -0.30 -68.93
C PRO A 123 5.21 -0.14 -68.48
N LYS A 124 4.60 -1.21 -67.97
CA LYS A 124 3.23 -1.21 -67.42
C LYS A 124 3.15 -2.11 -66.19
N PHE A 125 2.33 -1.73 -65.21
CA PHE A 125 1.95 -2.60 -64.10
C PHE A 125 0.61 -3.28 -64.43
N GLU A 126 0.56 -4.61 -64.38
CA GLU A 126 -0.63 -5.39 -64.70
C GLU A 126 -1.10 -6.19 -63.48
N THR A 127 -2.38 -6.07 -63.10
CA THR A 127 -2.97 -6.77 -61.94
C THR A 127 -3.35 -8.23 -62.20
N GLY A 128 -2.93 -8.79 -63.35
CA GLY A 128 -3.39 -10.09 -63.84
C GLY A 128 -3.59 -10.07 -65.35
N THR A 129 -4.81 -10.38 -65.85
CA THR A 129 -5.18 -10.47 -67.28
C THR A 129 -5.04 -9.14 -68.07
N GLY A 130 -3.87 -8.51 -68.07
CA GLY A 130 -3.56 -7.25 -68.75
C GLY A 130 -4.41 -6.06 -68.30
N SER A 131 -4.94 -6.08 -67.08
CA SER A 131 -5.85 -5.04 -66.57
C SER A 131 -5.10 -4.05 -65.67
N GLU A 132 -5.44 -2.77 -65.80
CA GLU A 132 -4.98 -1.69 -64.91
C GLU A 132 -5.65 -1.78 -63.53
N PRO A 133 -5.10 -1.13 -62.49
CA PRO A 133 -5.77 -1.02 -61.20
C PRO A 133 -7.14 -0.34 -61.29
N THR A 134 -8.14 -0.92 -60.63
CA THR A 134 -9.51 -0.40 -60.50
C THR A 134 -10.02 -0.65 -59.07
N ALA A 135 -11.12 -0.01 -58.70
CA ALA A 135 -11.76 -0.21 -57.39
C ALA A 135 -12.10 -1.69 -57.10
N GLU A 136 -12.40 -2.47 -58.13
CA GLU A 136 -12.79 -3.88 -58.02
C GLU A 136 -11.60 -4.85 -57.84
N ASN A 137 -10.36 -4.44 -58.13
CA ASN A 137 -9.19 -5.33 -58.17
C ASN A 137 -8.05 -4.95 -57.19
N LEU A 138 -8.36 -4.20 -56.14
CA LEU A 138 -7.36 -3.75 -55.14
C LEU A 138 -6.69 -4.91 -54.37
N THR A 139 -7.38 -6.03 -54.16
CA THR A 139 -6.79 -7.22 -53.53
C THR A 139 -5.63 -7.81 -54.36
N PRO A 140 -5.81 -8.08 -55.68
CA PRO A 140 -4.68 -8.37 -56.57
C PRO A 140 -3.56 -7.32 -56.55
N VAL A 141 -3.88 -6.02 -56.54
CA VAL A 141 -2.87 -4.95 -56.46
C VAL A 141 -2.00 -5.10 -55.21
N ARG A 142 -2.63 -5.30 -54.04
CA ARG A 142 -1.94 -5.52 -52.77
C ARG A 142 -0.99 -6.71 -52.82
N GLU A 143 -1.44 -7.85 -53.36
CA GLU A 143 -0.66 -9.10 -53.37
C GLU A 143 0.59 -9.03 -54.28
N LEU A 144 0.56 -8.16 -55.30
CA LEU A 144 1.67 -7.95 -56.23
C LEU A 144 2.73 -6.96 -55.70
N VAL A 145 2.48 -6.32 -54.57
CA VAL A 145 3.44 -5.39 -53.95
C VAL A 145 3.88 -5.95 -52.60
N ARG A 146 5.17 -6.28 -52.48
CA ARG A 146 5.79 -6.62 -51.20
C ARG A 146 6.57 -5.43 -50.67
N ILE A 147 6.47 -5.20 -49.37
CA ILE A 147 7.20 -4.14 -48.67
C ILE A 147 7.90 -4.71 -47.43
N GLU A 148 9.12 -4.26 -47.17
CA GLU A 148 9.90 -4.58 -45.98
C GLU A 148 10.64 -3.32 -45.50
N GLY A 149 10.60 -3.07 -44.18
CA GLY A 149 11.36 -1.99 -43.58
C GLY A 149 12.81 -2.40 -43.40
N VAL A 150 13.75 -1.63 -43.94
CA VAL A 150 15.20 -1.85 -43.79
C VAL A 150 15.82 -0.69 -43.02
N ALA A 151 17.02 -0.89 -42.47
CA ALA A 151 17.71 0.10 -41.62
C ALA A 151 16.85 0.60 -40.44
N ASN A 152 16.18 -0.32 -39.73
CA ASN A 152 15.22 -0.01 -38.66
C ASN A 152 14.06 0.89 -39.12
N GLY A 153 13.61 0.72 -40.37
CA GLY A 153 12.46 1.42 -40.94
C GLY A 153 12.73 2.82 -41.47
N THR A 154 13.99 3.26 -41.55
CA THR A 154 14.37 4.53 -42.20
C THR A 154 14.47 4.43 -43.73
N ALA A 155 14.39 3.21 -44.26
CA ALA A 155 14.24 2.94 -45.68
C ALA A 155 13.24 1.79 -45.91
N LEU A 156 12.61 1.80 -47.08
CA LEU A 156 11.61 0.84 -47.51
C LEU A 156 12.15 0.08 -48.71
N GLU A 157 12.28 -1.24 -48.58
CA GLU A 157 12.47 -2.12 -49.73
C GLU A 157 11.11 -2.53 -50.27
N VAL A 158 10.91 -2.31 -51.57
CA VAL A 158 9.65 -2.58 -52.27
C VAL A 158 9.93 -3.48 -53.45
N THR A 159 9.17 -4.56 -53.57
CA THR A 159 9.16 -5.42 -54.76
C THR A 159 7.78 -5.34 -55.41
N VAL A 160 7.75 -4.84 -56.65
CA VAL A 160 6.56 -4.79 -57.49
C VAL A 160 6.63 -5.92 -58.50
N GLU A 161 5.71 -6.87 -58.40
CA GLU A 161 5.57 -8.00 -59.31
C GLU A 161 4.74 -7.60 -60.54
N ASN A 162 4.86 -8.37 -61.65
CA ASN A 162 4.11 -8.16 -62.90
C ASN A 162 4.33 -6.80 -63.60
N VAL A 163 5.56 -6.28 -63.57
CA VAL A 163 5.94 -5.14 -64.42
C VAL A 163 6.28 -5.66 -65.81
N THR A 164 5.48 -5.28 -66.80
CA THR A 164 5.60 -5.73 -68.18
C THR A 164 6.06 -4.60 -69.08
N VAL A 165 7.22 -4.76 -69.72
CA VAL A 165 7.71 -3.83 -70.74
C VAL A 165 7.28 -4.34 -72.11
N VAL A 166 6.54 -3.51 -72.85
CA VAL A 166 6.05 -3.81 -74.20
C VAL A 166 6.79 -2.91 -75.19
N ALA A 167 7.55 -3.51 -76.10
CA ALA A 167 8.18 -2.81 -77.21
C ALA A 167 7.34 -2.90 -78.47
N GLU A 168 7.02 -1.75 -79.05
CA GLU A 168 6.23 -1.61 -80.26
C GLU A 168 7.05 -0.95 -81.38
N ARG A 169 6.90 -1.45 -82.60
CA ARG A 169 7.43 -0.87 -83.84
C ARG A 169 6.28 -0.68 -84.81
N ASP A 170 6.06 0.54 -85.28
CA ASP A 170 4.94 0.89 -86.17
C ASP A 170 3.55 0.42 -85.66
N GLY A 171 3.39 0.33 -84.33
CA GLY A 171 2.16 -0.14 -83.67
C GLY A 171 2.00 -1.66 -83.60
N GLU A 172 2.99 -2.45 -84.03
CA GLU A 172 3.05 -3.90 -83.77
C GLU A 172 3.99 -4.20 -82.59
N ILE A 173 3.54 -5.08 -81.69
CA ILE A 173 4.36 -5.55 -80.56
C ILE A 173 5.50 -6.42 -81.12
N VAL A 174 6.73 -5.96 -80.94
CA VAL A 174 7.95 -6.66 -81.39
C VAL A 174 8.68 -7.38 -80.26
N ALA A 175 8.47 -6.99 -79.00
CA ALA A 175 8.90 -7.73 -77.82
C ALA A 175 8.02 -7.43 -76.60
N ARG A 176 7.92 -8.40 -75.69
CA ARG A 176 7.23 -8.28 -74.40
C ARG A 176 8.02 -9.05 -73.35
N GLU A 177 8.29 -8.41 -72.23
CA GLU A 177 8.98 -9.02 -71.09
C GLU A 177 8.30 -8.61 -69.80
N THR A 178 8.04 -9.59 -68.92
CA THR A 178 7.43 -9.36 -67.60
C THR A 178 8.45 -9.74 -66.54
N ARG A 179 8.64 -8.86 -65.55
CA ARG A 179 9.58 -9.06 -64.45
C ARG A 179 9.07 -8.48 -63.14
N GLU A 180 9.82 -8.77 -62.09
CA GLU A 180 9.74 -8.06 -60.81
C GLU A 180 10.72 -6.88 -60.79
N VAL A 181 10.32 -5.79 -60.14
CA VAL A 181 11.16 -4.61 -59.89
C VAL A 181 11.34 -4.47 -58.39
N THR A 182 12.57 -4.57 -57.90
CA THR A 182 12.90 -4.37 -56.49
C THR A 182 13.72 -3.10 -56.30
N VAL A 183 13.23 -2.18 -55.47
CA VAL A 183 13.89 -0.91 -55.16
C VAL A 183 13.94 -0.66 -53.67
N THR A 184 15.05 -0.10 -53.20
CA THR A 184 15.15 0.44 -51.83
C THR A 184 15.04 1.95 -51.89
N VAL A 185 14.07 2.52 -51.18
CA VAL A 185 13.81 3.96 -51.11
C VAL A 185 14.05 4.44 -49.69
N ALA A 186 14.88 5.47 -49.51
CA ALA A 186 15.00 6.15 -48.23
C ALA A 186 13.69 6.86 -47.91
N THR A 187 12.91 6.31 -46.98
CA THR A 187 11.67 6.87 -46.47
C THR A 187 11.42 6.33 -45.06
N PRO A 188 11.22 7.20 -44.06
CA PRO A 188 10.98 6.79 -42.67
C PRO A 188 9.51 6.46 -42.38
N VAL A 189 8.65 6.30 -43.39
CA VAL A 189 7.19 6.17 -43.21
C VAL A 189 6.80 5.01 -42.28
N LEU A 190 7.44 3.84 -42.41
CA LEU A 190 7.18 2.69 -41.52
C LEU A 190 7.64 2.99 -40.09
N ALA A 191 8.84 3.58 -39.93
CA ALA A 191 9.35 3.93 -38.62
C ALA A 191 8.52 5.03 -37.93
N ALA A 192 7.96 5.98 -38.68
CA ALA A 192 7.07 7.01 -38.15
C ALA A 192 5.75 6.40 -37.66
N HIS A 193 5.14 5.53 -38.47
CA HIS A 193 3.93 4.79 -38.09
C HIS A 193 4.18 3.92 -36.85
N GLU A 194 5.19 3.05 -36.87
CA GLU A 194 5.48 2.13 -35.77
C GLU A 194 5.83 2.86 -34.46
N ARG A 195 6.50 4.01 -34.52
CA ARG A 195 6.74 4.84 -33.34
C ARG A 195 5.47 5.50 -32.81
N THR A 196 4.56 5.91 -33.69
CA THR A 196 3.27 6.50 -33.29
C THR A 196 2.36 5.45 -32.64
N GLU A 197 2.27 4.24 -33.21
CA GLU A 197 1.58 3.11 -32.58
C GLU A 197 2.18 2.75 -31.22
N ARG A 198 3.51 2.76 -31.12
CA ARG A 198 4.22 2.51 -29.85
C ARG A 198 3.98 3.61 -28.82
N PHE A 199 3.92 4.86 -29.26
CA PHE A 199 3.60 6.00 -28.42
C PHE A 199 2.20 5.82 -27.82
N GLU A 200 1.20 5.58 -28.66
CA GLU A 200 -0.18 5.29 -28.25
C GLU A 200 -0.28 4.09 -27.30
N ALA A 201 0.38 2.97 -27.62
CA ALA A 201 0.45 1.80 -26.74
C ALA A 201 1.14 2.10 -25.40
N ARG A 202 2.16 2.97 -25.36
CA ARG A 202 2.80 3.39 -24.10
C ARG A 202 1.91 4.35 -23.31
N LEU A 203 1.06 5.14 -23.96
CA LEU A 203 0.08 5.99 -23.27
C LEU A 203 -1.03 5.16 -22.61
N ASN A 204 -1.40 4.01 -23.19
CA ASN A 204 -2.42 3.10 -22.67
C ASN A 204 -1.91 2.08 -21.62
N ARG A 205 -0.64 2.16 -21.22
CA ARG A 205 -0.07 1.23 -20.24
C ARG A 205 -0.36 1.64 -18.81
N ASP A 206 -0.88 0.69 -18.06
CA ASP A 206 -1.05 0.79 -16.62
C ASP A 206 0.31 0.86 -15.89
N PRO A 207 0.34 1.37 -14.63
CA PRO A 207 1.57 1.69 -13.90
C PRO A 207 2.59 0.55 -13.75
N ILE A 208 2.10 -0.68 -13.77
CA ILE A 208 2.92 -1.89 -13.57
C ILE A 208 3.20 -2.66 -14.86
N GLU A 209 2.54 -2.35 -15.98
CA GLU A 209 2.68 -3.07 -17.27
C GLU A 209 3.99 -2.74 -18.01
N GLY A 210 4.77 -1.81 -17.48
CA GLY A 210 6.08 -1.43 -17.99
C GLY A 210 6.23 0.07 -18.16
N PRO A 211 7.18 0.53 -18.98
CA PRO A 211 7.35 1.95 -19.27
C PRO A 211 6.14 2.47 -20.06
N GLY A 212 5.48 3.50 -19.54
CA GLY A 212 4.26 4.07 -20.11
C GLY A 212 3.69 5.21 -19.26
N LEU A 213 2.57 5.77 -19.68
CA LEU A 213 1.96 6.93 -19.04
C LEU A 213 1.49 6.63 -17.62
N GLY A 214 0.86 5.48 -17.34
CA GLY A 214 0.43 5.12 -15.99
C GLY A 214 1.56 5.22 -14.96
N ARG A 215 2.75 4.69 -15.30
CA ARG A 215 3.94 4.74 -14.43
C ARG A 215 4.50 6.16 -14.29
N GLN A 216 4.50 6.93 -15.38
CA GLN A 216 4.93 8.33 -15.37
C GLN A 216 3.98 9.21 -14.53
N LEU A 217 2.69 8.90 -14.53
CA LEU A 217 1.65 9.54 -13.74
C LEU A 217 1.86 9.23 -12.25
N THR A 218 2.04 7.96 -11.88
CA THR A 218 2.38 7.55 -10.50
C THR A 218 3.60 8.29 -9.97
N ALA A 219 4.69 8.31 -10.74
CA ALA A 219 5.96 8.90 -10.31
C ALA A 219 5.88 10.42 -10.07
N ARG A 220 4.98 11.12 -10.79
CA ARG A 220 4.78 12.57 -10.66
C ARG A 220 3.79 12.94 -9.57
N LEU A 221 2.73 12.15 -9.39
CA LEU A 221 1.71 12.46 -8.41
C LEU A 221 2.10 12.08 -6.99
N TYR A 222 2.89 11.01 -6.78
CA TYR A 222 3.33 10.61 -5.43
C TYR A 222 4.00 11.75 -4.65
N PRO A 223 5.02 12.45 -5.19
CA PRO A 223 5.64 13.60 -4.50
C PRO A 223 4.67 14.72 -4.17
N VAL A 224 3.70 15.01 -5.07
CA VAL A 224 2.68 16.04 -4.85
C VAL A 224 1.77 15.65 -3.70
N VAL A 225 1.23 14.43 -3.71
CA VAL A 225 0.34 13.92 -2.65
C VAL A 225 1.07 13.87 -1.32
N TRP A 226 2.33 13.43 -1.27
CA TRP A 226 3.10 13.37 -0.03
C TRP A 226 3.43 14.75 0.52
N ALA A 227 3.86 15.69 -0.32
CA ALA A 227 4.11 17.07 0.11
C ALA A 227 2.84 17.75 0.64
N ARG A 228 1.74 17.64 -0.11
CA ARG A 228 0.47 18.28 0.24
C ARG A 228 -0.22 17.59 1.41
N GLY A 229 -0.17 16.27 1.49
CA GLY A 229 -0.76 15.52 2.60
C GLY A 229 -0.06 15.76 3.93
N TYR A 230 1.28 15.81 3.94
CA TYR A 230 2.02 16.22 5.15
C TYR A 230 1.85 17.72 5.46
N GLY A 231 1.69 18.56 4.43
CA GLY A 231 1.30 19.95 4.60
C GLY A 231 -0.06 20.07 5.29
N GLN A 232 -1.06 19.32 4.83
CA GLN A 232 -2.41 19.28 5.39
C GLN A 232 -2.38 18.77 6.84
N TYR A 233 -1.68 17.66 7.09
CA TYR A 233 -1.48 17.12 8.44
C TYR A 233 -0.83 18.14 9.38
N ALA A 234 0.12 18.94 8.89
CA ALA A 234 0.76 20.02 9.65
C ALA A 234 -0.09 21.31 9.77
N GLY A 235 -1.32 21.31 9.25
CA GLY A 235 -2.27 22.43 9.33
C GLY A 235 -2.18 23.45 8.20
N ALA A 236 -1.51 23.15 7.09
CA ALA A 236 -1.55 24.01 5.90
C ALA A 236 -2.98 24.05 5.32
N PRO A 237 -3.41 25.18 4.72
CA PRO A 237 -4.77 25.35 4.21
C PRO A 237 -5.02 24.61 2.88
N ILE A 238 -4.88 23.28 2.91
CA ILE A 238 -5.01 22.38 1.77
C ILE A 238 -6.36 21.69 1.86
N GLN A 239 -7.28 22.05 0.96
CA GLN A 239 -8.58 21.42 0.85
C GLN A 239 -8.49 20.09 0.12
N ASN A 240 -7.86 20.10 -1.06
CA ASN A 240 -7.64 18.89 -1.86
C ASN A 240 -6.15 18.60 -1.91
N VAL A 241 -5.76 17.46 -1.34
CA VAL A 241 -4.40 16.94 -1.45
C VAL A 241 -4.12 16.60 -2.91
N LEU A 242 -5.08 15.99 -3.59
CA LEU A 242 -5.02 15.73 -5.03
C LEU A 242 -6.25 16.30 -5.73
N ALA A 243 -6.04 16.96 -6.86
CA ALA A 243 -7.11 17.63 -7.60
C ALA A 243 -6.91 17.44 -9.10
N ASN A 244 -7.95 17.61 -9.90
CA ASN A 244 -7.86 17.42 -11.36
C ASN A 244 -6.78 18.26 -12.04
N ARG A 245 -6.47 19.46 -11.51
CA ARG A 245 -5.35 20.30 -12.00
C ARG A 245 -3.97 19.63 -11.84
N HIS A 246 -3.75 18.90 -10.73
CA HIS A 246 -2.51 18.15 -10.49
C HIS A 246 -2.43 16.93 -11.42
N VAL A 247 -3.57 16.28 -11.67
CA VAL A 247 -3.69 15.16 -12.60
C VAL A 247 -3.42 15.60 -14.03
N GLU A 248 -4.00 16.72 -14.49
CA GLU A 248 -3.78 17.30 -15.82
C GLU A 248 -2.30 17.64 -16.04
N LEU A 249 -1.68 18.37 -15.10
CA LEU A 249 -0.28 18.75 -15.18
C LEU A 249 0.64 17.52 -15.24
N SER A 250 0.38 16.53 -14.37
CA SER A 250 1.18 15.31 -14.29
C SER A 250 1.00 14.43 -15.53
N THR A 251 -0.20 14.39 -16.09
CA THR A 251 -0.52 13.66 -17.33
C THR A 251 0.21 14.27 -18.52
N ASN A 252 0.09 15.57 -18.74
CA ASN A 252 0.79 16.26 -19.84
C ASN A 252 2.31 16.13 -19.72
N THR A 253 2.86 16.29 -18.51
CA THR A 253 4.29 16.07 -18.28
C THR A 253 4.70 14.61 -18.51
N GLY A 254 3.84 13.65 -18.16
CA GLY A 254 4.02 12.22 -18.44
C GLY A 254 4.02 11.92 -19.94
N ILE A 255 3.07 12.49 -20.69
CA ILE A 255 2.98 12.34 -22.15
C ILE A 255 4.26 12.84 -22.82
N LEU A 256 4.77 14.02 -22.46
CA LEU A 256 6.03 14.56 -23.01
C LEU A 256 7.24 13.65 -22.71
N SER A 257 7.24 12.98 -21.55
CA SER A 257 8.27 11.98 -21.21
C SER A 257 8.15 10.71 -22.08
N VAL A 258 6.92 10.26 -22.34
CA VAL A 258 6.65 9.16 -23.27
C VAL A 258 7.02 9.55 -24.72
N GLN A 259 6.77 10.79 -25.14
CA GLN A 259 7.22 11.31 -26.43
C GLN A 259 8.75 11.29 -26.53
N ARG A 260 9.46 11.90 -25.57
CA ARG A 260 10.92 11.92 -25.54
C ARG A 260 11.54 10.52 -25.59
N SER A 261 10.98 9.56 -24.83
CA SER A 261 11.48 8.17 -24.84
C SER A 261 11.09 7.36 -26.08
N THR A 262 10.16 7.83 -26.91
CA THR A 262 9.69 7.12 -28.12
C THR A 262 10.26 7.73 -29.41
N PHE A 263 10.32 9.06 -29.47
CA PHE A 263 10.76 9.82 -30.65
C PHE A 263 12.14 10.47 -30.48
N GLY A 264 12.66 10.57 -29.25
CA GLY A 264 13.89 11.30 -28.92
C GLY A 264 13.69 12.78 -28.64
N MET A 265 12.55 13.33 -29.05
CA MET A 265 12.12 14.70 -28.80
C MET A 265 10.69 14.71 -28.25
N ALA A 266 10.28 15.83 -27.68
CA ALA A 266 8.93 16.07 -27.18
C ALA A 266 8.43 17.40 -27.72
N ASP A 267 7.12 17.53 -27.91
CA ASP A 267 6.49 18.71 -28.50
C ASP A 267 6.80 19.98 -27.70
N ASP A 268 7.37 20.97 -28.37
CA ASP A 268 7.78 22.25 -27.80
C ASP A 268 6.60 23.06 -27.27
N ARG A 269 5.45 23.03 -27.96
CA ARG A 269 4.22 23.68 -27.52
C ARG A 269 3.69 23.03 -26.25
N GLY A 270 3.76 21.70 -26.17
CA GLY A 270 3.43 20.96 -24.96
C GLY A 270 4.36 21.31 -23.79
N ARG A 271 5.67 21.44 -24.03
CA ARG A 271 6.65 21.86 -23.01
C ARG A 271 6.35 23.25 -22.46
N GLU A 272 5.98 24.20 -23.32
CA GLU A 272 5.58 25.55 -22.91
C GLU A 272 4.25 25.57 -22.16
N GLY A 273 3.27 24.80 -22.63
CA GLY A 273 1.99 24.59 -21.94
C GLY A 273 2.19 24.03 -20.52
N VAL A 274 3.04 23.01 -20.35
CA VAL A 274 3.39 22.45 -19.03
C VAL A 274 4.06 23.49 -18.13
N ARG A 275 4.99 24.30 -18.64
CA ARG A 275 5.63 25.37 -17.83
C ARG A 275 4.61 26.39 -17.35
N THR A 276 3.68 26.78 -18.23
CA THR A 276 2.62 27.74 -17.92
C THR A 276 1.64 27.17 -16.91
N ALA A 277 1.18 25.93 -17.14
CA ALA A 277 0.32 25.20 -16.21
C ALA A 277 0.99 25.03 -14.84
N ALA A 278 2.26 24.63 -14.78
CA ALA A 278 3.02 24.49 -13.54
C ALA A 278 3.12 25.81 -12.76
N ALA A 279 3.46 26.92 -13.44
CA ALA A 279 3.52 28.25 -12.80
C ALA A 279 2.17 28.67 -12.22
N LYS A 280 1.09 28.37 -12.94
CA LYS A 280 -0.27 28.73 -12.53
C LYS A 280 -0.83 27.82 -11.44
N THR A 281 -0.63 26.51 -11.52
CA THR A 281 -0.95 25.56 -10.44
C THR A 281 -0.17 25.89 -9.17
N ALA A 282 1.12 26.26 -9.26
CA ALA A 282 1.89 26.70 -8.11
C ALA A 282 1.32 28.00 -7.49
N LEU A 283 0.87 28.95 -8.31
CA LEU A 283 0.22 30.17 -7.85
C LEU A 283 -1.14 29.89 -7.19
N GLU A 284 -1.95 29.00 -7.78
CA GLU A 284 -3.24 28.53 -7.24
C GLU A 284 -3.10 27.69 -5.97
N ASP A 285 -1.96 27.05 -5.76
CA ASP A 285 -1.68 26.30 -4.53
C ASP A 285 -1.08 27.19 -3.43
N LEU A 286 -0.38 28.27 -3.82
CA LEU A 286 0.12 29.29 -2.89
C LEU A 286 -1.01 30.19 -2.41
N LEU A 287 -1.93 30.58 -3.30
CA LEU A 287 -3.13 31.36 -3.02
C LEU A 287 -4.26 30.40 -2.60
N VAL A 288 -5.02 30.69 -1.55
CA VAL A 288 -6.19 29.87 -1.16
C VAL A 288 -7.09 29.68 -2.41
N PRO A 289 -7.62 28.47 -2.69
CA PRO A 289 -8.04 28.08 -4.03
C PRO A 289 -9.12 29.01 -4.56
N THR A 290 -8.72 29.93 -5.43
CA THR A 290 -9.65 30.68 -6.27
C THR A 290 -10.05 29.76 -7.41
N GLU A 291 -11.33 29.42 -7.47
CA GLU A 291 -11.91 28.92 -8.71
C GLU A 291 -11.63 29.98 -9.79
N LEU A 292 -10.71 29.67 -10.69
CA LEU A 292 -10.66 30.40 -11.95
C LEU A 292 -11.98 30.18 -12.67
N GLU A 293 -12.34 31.13 -13.54
CA GLU A 293 -13.31 30.88 -14.59
C GLU A 293 -12.80 29.68 -15.42
N GLU A 294 -13.20 28.44 -15.05
CA GLU A 294 -12.74 27.20 -15.69
C GLU A 294 -12.96 27.26 -17.20
N ASP A 295 -14.01 27.97 -17.62
CA ASP A 295 -14.39 28.23 -19.01
C ASP A 295 -13.28 28.85 -19.88
N ARG A 296 -12.21 29.42 -19.29
CA ARG A 296 -11.08 30.04 -20.00
C ARG A 296 -9.73 29.35 -19.81
N TRP A 297 -9.69 28.18 -19.18
CA TRP A 297 -8.42 27.49 -18.92
C TRP A 297 -7.67 27.12 -20.23
N SER A 298 -8.40 26.65 -21.25
CA SER A 298 -7.86 26.37 -22.59
C SER A 298 -7.10 27.57 -23.17
N ASP A 299 -7.66 28.78 -23.09
CA ASP A 299 -7.05 30.01 -23.63
C ASP A 299 -5.69 30.31 -22.97
N VAL A 300 -5.54 30.02 -21.68
CA VAL A 300 -4.32 30.35 -20.92
C VAL A 300 -3.17 29.40 -21.25
N VAL A 301 -3.42 28.09 -21.23
CA VAL A 301 -2.36 27.10 -21.49
C VAL A 301 -2.02 27.00 -22.97
N LEU A 302 -2.97 27.28 -23.86
CA LEU A 302 -2.77 27.25 -25.31
C LEU A 302 -2.29 28.60 -25.87
N GLY A 303 -2.73 29.72 -25.29
CA GLY A 303 -2.33 31.07 -25.72
C GLY A 303 -0.86 31.41 -25.46
N ALA A 304 -0.26 30.86 -24.40
CA ALA A 304 1.18 30.98 -24.16
C ALA A 304 2.00 30.33 -25.29
N ALA A 305 1.57 29.15 -25.76
CA ALA A 305 2.22 28.43 -26.86
C ALA A 305 2.00 29.07 -28.24
N ALA A 306 0.94 29.87 -28.41
CA ALA A 306 0.64 30.57 -29.66
C ALA A 306 1.47 31.87 -29.85
N ALA A 307 2.05 32.43 -28.79
CA ALA A 307 2.75 33.72 -28.83
C ALA A 307 4.11 33.67 -29.58
N ASP A 308 4.73 32.50 -29.76
CA ASP A 308 6.02 32.36 -30.48
C ASP A 308 5.84 32.15 -32.00
N ASP A 309 4.62 31.94 -32.50
CA ASP A 309 4.32 31.78 -33.94
C ASP A 309 4.47 33.09 -34.75
N SER A 310 4.77 34.20 -34.05
CA SER A 310 4.99 35.54 -34.65
C SER A 310 6.46 35.86 -34.97
N ARG A 311 7.40 34.90 -34.86
CA ARG A 311 8.78 35.14 -35.31
C ARG A 311 8.90 34.96 -36.83
N PRO A 312 9.34 35.99 -37.57
CA PRO A 312 9.60 35.83 -38.99
C PRO A 312 10.74 34.82 -39.18
N THR A 313 10.50 33.86 -40.08
CA THR A 313 11.48 32.92 -40.62
C THR A 313 12.72 33.70 -41.05
N ILE A 314 13.86 33.44 -40.40
CA ILE A 314 15.14 34.06 -40.77
C ILE A 314 15.57 33.46 -42.12
N PRO A 315 15.74 34.27 -43.18
CA PRO A 315 16.37 33.78 -44.39
C PRO A 315 17.87 33.61 -44.11
N VAL A 316 18.40 32.45 -44.50
CA VAL A 316 19.84 32.21 -44.56
C VAL A 316 20.44 33.16 -45.60
N THR A 317 21.21 34.14 -45.16
CA THR A 317 22.19 34.86 -46.00
C THR A 317 23.43 35.23 -45.20
N ASP A 318 24.57 35.02 -45.85
CA ASP A 318 25.95 35.20 -45.38
C ASP A 318 26.31 36.58 -44.82
N GLY A 319 27.25 36.60 -43.88
CA GLY A 319 28.38 37.54 -43.89
C GLY A 319 28.26 38.87 -43.12
N GLU A 320 29.30 39.13 -42.33
CA GLU A 320 29.79 40.44 -41.82
C GLU A 320 29.14 41.10 -40.58
N SER A 321 29.89 40.99 -39.47
CA SER A 321 30.45 42.09 -38.65
C SER A 321 29.75 43.45 -38.63
N THR A 322 29.34 43.95 -37.45
CA THR A 322 29.97 45.08 -36.71
C THR A 322 29.10 45.67 -35.58
N GLU A 323 29.77 45.91 -34.43
CA GLU A 323 29.75 47.10 -33.55
C GLU A 323 28.42 47.67 -32.99
N HIS A 324 28.19 47.56 -31.67
CA HIS A 324 28.42 48.59 -30.63
C HIS A 324 27.51 49.85 -30.70
N THR A 325 26.78 50.15 -29.61
CA THR A 325 27.04 51.32 -28.71
C THR A 325 25.82 51.78 -27.89
N LYS A 326 26.01 51.72 -26.55
CA LYS A 326 25.56 52.60 -25.43
C LYS A 326 24.08 52.76 -25.06
N ALA A 327 23.80 52.39 -23.81
CA ALA A 327 22.90 53.13 -22.92
C ALA A 327 23.73 53.91 -21.87
N SER A 328 23.18 55.07 -21.50
CA SER A 328 23.78 56.16 -20.75
C SER A 328 23.87 55.89 -19.24
N THR A 329 24.95 56.39 -18.65
CA THR A 329 25.24 56.57 -17.23
C THR A 329 24.30 57.58 -16.56
N ASP A 330 23.90 57.32 -15.31
CA ASP A 330 23.78 58.36 -14.28
C ASP A 330 24.26 57.82 -12.93
N ASP A 331 24.95 58.68 -12.20
CA ASP A 331 25.91 58.41 -11.12
C ASP A 331 25.26 58.49 -9.71
N GLY A 332 25.81 57.74 -8.75
CA GLY A 332 25.44 57.87 -7.33
C GLY A 332 26.14 56.92 -6.34
N GLN A 333 27.49 57.00 -6.26
CA GLN A 333 28.36 56.94 -5.06
C GLN A 333 27.73 56.56 -3.69
N PHE A 334 28.25 55.73 -2.76
CA PHE A 334 29.46 54.93 -2.42
C PHE A 334 28.94 53.80 -1.46
N GLU A 335 29.56 52.66 -1.15
CA GLU A 335 30.87 52.37 -0.54
C GLU A 335 31.21 50.87 -0.73
N ASP A 336 32.51 50.58 -0.78
CA ASP A 336 33.14 49.28 -0.98
C ASP A 336 32.94 48.31 0.20
N ASP A 337 32.75 47.01 -0.09
CA ASP A 337 33.55 45.95 0.55
C ASP A 337 33.51 44.61 -0.23
N GLU A 338 34.69 44.28 -0.74
CA GLU A 338 35.33 42.98 -0.98
C GLU A 338 34.57 41.73 -1.49
N ASN A 339 34.97 41.36 -2.72
CA ASN A 339 35.51 40.05 -3.09
C ASN A 339 34.56 38.84 -3.19
N THR A 340 34.13 38.51 -4.40
CA THR A 340 34.15 37.11 -4.89
C THR A 340 34.33 37.07 -6.40
N THR A 341 35.30 36.25 -6.79
CA THR A 341 35.80 35.99 -8.14
C THR A 341 34.76 35.20 -8.94
N LEU A 342 34.34 35.70 -10.10
CA LEU A 342 33.63 34.92 -11.12
C LEU A 342 34.65 34.27 -12.06
N PRO A 343 34.53 32.95 -12.35
CA PRO A 343 34.85 32.44 -13.66
C PRO A 343 33.56 32.12 -14.43
N SER A 344 33.50 32.66 -15.64
CA SER A 344 32.65 32.19 -16.73
C SER A 344 32.83 30.69 -16.95
N GLU A 345 31.77 29.94 -17.27
CA GLU A 345 31.70 29.02 -18.42
C GLU A 345 30.47 28.09 -18.40
N THR A 346 29.85 27.99 -19.59
CA THR A 346 29.11 26.86 -20.15
C THR A 346 27.67 26.59 -19.70
N ALA A 347 26.75 27.04 -20.53
CA ALA A 347 25.36 26.59 -20.59
C ALA A 347 25.29 25.07 -20.79
N THR A 348 24.77 24.38 -19.78
CA THR A 348 24.25 23.02 -19.89
C THR A 348 22.81 23.08 -19.39
N ALA A 349 21.86 22.73 -20.25
CA ALA A 349 20.44 22.72 -19.95
C ALA A 349 20.16 21.70 -18.84
N ALA A 350 19.99 22.20 -17.62
CA ALA A 350 19.47 21.43 -16.50
C ALA A 350 17.94 21.34 -16.62
N THR A 351 17.47 20.10 -16.59
CA THR A 351 16.12 19.63 -16.29
C THR A 351 15.39 20.54 -15.31
N THR A 352 14.13 20.86 -15.64
CA THR A 352 13.13 21.50 -14.77
C THR A 352 12.90 20.66 -13.53
N ASP A 353 13.78 20.84 -12.56
CA ASP A 353 13.51 20.67 -11.14
C ASP A 353 12.92 22.01 -10.69
N THR A 354 11.60 22.11 -10.70
CA THR A 354 10.86 23.27 -10.19
C THR A 354 9.73 22.74 -9.32
N ALA A 355 10.12 21.99 -8.30
CA ALA A 355 9.49 22.15 -7.01
C ALA A 355 9.97 23.51 -6.47
N ALA A 356 9.05 24.36 -6.04
CA ALA A 356 9.37 25.63 -5.41
C ALA A 356 10.24 25.38 -4.16
N THR A 357 11.56 25.53 -4.30
CA THR A 357 12.48 25.64 -3.17
C THR A 357 12.40 27.06 -2.62
N THR A 358 11.43 27.28 -1.74
CA THR A 358 11.56 28.31 -0.70
C THR A 358 12.47 27.73 0.37
N ASP A 359 13.54 28.45 0.67
CA ASP A 359 14.71 28.06 1.49
C ASP A 359 14.38 27.98 3.00
N THR A 360 13.41 27.13 3.35
CA THR A 360 13.00 26.82 4.73
C THR A 360 12.41 25.41 4.91
N ALA A 361 12.72 24.45 4.03
CA ALA A 361 12.15 23.12 4.09
C ALA A 361 12.80 22.23 5.17
N THR A 362 12.09 22.01 6.27
CA THR A 362 12.00 20.67 6.87
C THR A 362 11.76 19.69 5.71
N SER A 363 12.63 18.69 5.52
CA SER A 363 12.51 17.76 4.40
C SER A 363 11.12 17.12 4.38
N VAL A 364 10.38 17.29 3.29
CA VAL A 364 9.08 16.63 3.09
C VAL A 364 9.30 15.12 3.22
N PRO A 365 8.54 14.40 4.08
CA PRO A 365 8.74 12.99 4.27
C PRO A 365 8.54 12.21 2.97
N SER A 366 9.39 11.22 2.73
CA SER A 366 9.27 10.38 1.53
C SER A 366 8.51 9.08 1.84
N PRO A 367 7.90 8.43 0.82
CA PRO A 367 7.28 7.12 1.01
C PRO A 367 8.24 6.08 1.59
N ASN A 368 9.55 6.22 1.33
CA ASN A 368 10.55 5.26 1.76
C ASN A 368 11.25 5.64 3.07
N GLU A 369 10.76 6.68 3.72
CA GLU A 369 11.24 7.07 5.04
C GLU A 369 10.53 6.25 6.10
N THR A 370 11.26 5.85 7.14
CA THR A 370 10.69 5.08 8.25
C THR A 370 10.15 6.01 9.34
N THR A 371 9.17 5.51 10.09
CA THR A 371 8.69 6.13 11.32
C THR A 371 8.80 5.12 12.45
N SER A 372 9.19 5.58 13.64
CA SER A 372 9.25 4.75 14.83
C SER A 372 7.85 4.68 15.46
N ILE A 373 7.38 3.46 15.70
CA ILE A 373 6.12 3.18 16.40
C ILE A 373 6.49 2.49 17.70
N GLU A 374 6.10 3.09 18.83
CA GLU A 374 6.49 2.65 20.17
C GLU A 374 5.32 1.98 20.91
N VAL A 375 5.64 1.12 21.89
CA VAL A 375 4.66 0.47 22.77
C VAL A 375 3.80 1.50 23.51
N GLY A 376 4.41 2.60 24.00
CA GLY A 376 3.70 3.78 24.49
C GLY A 376 2.53 3.49 25.44
N HIS A 377 1.31 3.79 24.99
CA HIS A 377 0.06 3.61 25.76
C HIS A 377 -0.20 2.15 26.16
N THR A 378 0.17 1.17 25.32
CA THR A 378 -0.05 -0.26 25.60
C THR A 378 0.67 -0.71 26.87
N ALA A 379 1.83 -0.11 27.15
CA ALA A 379 2.56 -0.35 28.39
C ALA A 379 1.84 0.19 29.63
N ASP A 380 1.06 1.27 29.52
CA ASP A 380 0.27 1.82 30.63
C ASP A 380 -0.92 0.95 30.96
N VAL A 381 -1.66 0.49 29.93
CA VAL A 381 -2.80 -0.42 30.10
C VAL A 381 -2.34 -1.71 30.78
N ALA A 382 -1.29 -2.33 30.26
CA ALA A 382 -0.71 -3.55 30.83
C ALA A 382 -0.19 -3.35 32.26
N PHE A 383 0.31 -2.15 32.58
CA PHE A 383 0.81 -1.83 33.91
C PHE A 383 -0.33 -1.81 34.92
N LEU A 384 -1.44 -1.13 34.61
CA LEU A 384 -2.63 -1.11 35.48
C LEU A 384 -3.22 -2.51 35.66
N ASP A 385 -3.33 -3.28 34.57
CA ASP A 385 -3.77 -4.67 34.60
C ASP A 385 -2.90 -5.55 35.52
N ALA A 386 -1.58 -5.29 35.55
CA ALA A 386 -0.66 -5.98 36.44
C ALA A 386 -0.80 -5.53 37.91
N LEU A 387 -1.03 -4.24 38.15
CA LEU A 387 -1.24 -3.68 39.49
C LEU A 387 -2.54 -4.17 40.14
N ASP A 388 -3.63 -4.21 39.38
CA ASP A 388 -4.91 -4.73 39.88
C ASP A 388 -4.83 -6.21 40.29
N ARG A 389 -3.83 -6.94 39.76
CA ARG A 389 -3.53 -8.33 40.08
C ARG A 389 -2.33 -8.49 41.03
N LEU A 390 -1.75 -7.41 41.54
CA LEU A 390 -0.53 -7.42 42.35
C LEU A 390 -0.68 -8.27 43.60
N ASP A 391 -1.78 -8.10 44.35
CA ASP A 391 -2.07 -8.87 45.55
C ASP A 391 -2.23 -10.37 45.27
N ASP A 392 -2.81 -10.73 44.12
CA ASP A 392 -2.92 -12.13 43.71
C ASP A 392 -1.54 -12.71 43.36
N GLN A 393 -0.66 -11.93 42.73
CA GLN A 393 0.73 -12.35 42.48
C GLN A 393 1.51 -12.56 43.78
N PHE A 394 1.37 -11.66 44.75
CA PHE A 394 1.95 -11.85 46.08
C PHE A 394 1.38 -13.10 46.76
N ARG A 395 0.06 -13.31 46.69
CA ARG A 395 -0.59 -14.49 47.25
C ARG A 395 -0.12 -15.80 46.62
N ARG A 396 0.11 -15.79 45.30
CA ARG A 396 0.67 -16.92 44.53
C ARG A 396 2.14 -17.17 44.87
N THR A 397 2.92 -16.12 45.09
CA THR A 397 4.35 -16.21 45.46
C THR A 397 4.51 -16.69 46.90
N TYR A 398 3.71 -16.16 47.83
CA TYR A 398 3.74 -16.50 49.25
C TYR A 398 2.87 -17.72 49.59
N ARG A 399 2.77 -18.69 48.67
CA ARG A 399 1.98 -19.92 48.83
C ARG A 399 2.81 -21.02 49.51
N VAL A 400 2.26 -21.59 50.58
CA VAL A 400 2.79 -22.79 51.25
C VAL A 400 1.78 -23.91 51.18
N GLU A 401 2.23 -25.09 50.79
CA GLU A 401 1.45 -26.32 50.84
C GLU A 401 1.93 -27.17 52.01
N LEU A 402 1.01 -27.55 52.90
CA LEU A 402 1.30 -28.46 54.00
C LEU A 402 0.65 -29.80 53.74
N GLU A 403 1.37 -30.88 54.01
CA GLU A 403 0.87 -32.24 53.96
C GLU A 403 0.97 -32.88 55.35
N ARG A 404 -0.16 -33.38 55.86
CA ARG A 404 -0.20 -34.28 57.02
C ARG A 404 -0.31 -35.72 56.54
N VAL A 405 0.66 -36.54 56.95
CA VAL A 405 0.66 -37.99 56.77
C VAL A 405 0.41 -38.66 58.12
N VAL A 406 -0.62 -39.51 58.20
CA VAL A 406 -0.88 -40.35 59.38
C VAL A 406 -0.64 -41.80 59.02
N GLN A 407 0.16 -42.50 59.82
CA GLN A 407 0.47 -43.91 59.65
C GLN A 407 0.17 -44.68 60.93
N VAL A 408 -0.74 -45.65 60.85
CA VAL A 408 -1.13 -46.53 61.96
C VAL A 408 -0.47 -47.89 61.80
N THR A 409 0.17 -48.39 62.85
CA THR A 409 0.81 -49.72 62.90
C THR A 409 0.37 -50.45 64.16
N GLU A 410 -0.22 -51.64 64.02
CA GLU A 410 -0.48 -52.52 65.15
C GLU A 410 0.84 -53.07 65.72
N ILE A 411 1.06 -52.95 67.02
CA ILE A 411 2.30 -53.40 67.70
C ILE A 411 2.06 -54.71 68.44
N GLU A 412 0.95 -54.80 69.16
CA GLU A 412 0.65 -55.92 70.05
C GLU A 412 -0.86 -56.11 70.15
N THR A 413 -1.34 -57.36 70.12
CA THR A 413 -2.76 -57.69 70.32
C THR A 413 -2.90 -58.84 71.30
N THR A 414 -3.66 -58.59 72.36
CA THR A 414 -4.28 -59.60 73.21
C THR A 414 -5.69 -59.86 72.68
N PRO A 415 -5.96 -61.01 72.04
CA PRO A 415 -7.26 -61.28 71.42
C PRO A 415 -8.36 -61.33 72.48
N VAL A 416 -9.56 -60.87 72.12
CA VAL A 416 -10.74 -61.04 72.98
C VAL A 416 -11.10 -62.53 73.01
N PRO A 417 -11.04 -63.23 74.16
CA PRO A 417 -11.49 -64.61 74.21
C PRO A 417 -13.00 -64.66 73.97
N GLU A 418 -13.50 -65.74 73.37
CA GLU A 418 -14.96 -65.89 73.21
C GLU A 418 -15.64 -66.03 74.58
N PRO A 419 -16.59 -65.16 74.95
CA PRO A 419 -17.32 -65.33 76.19
C PRO A 419 -18.04 -66.68 76.16
N SER A 420 -17.81 -67.51 77.17
CA SER A 420 -18.40 -68.86 77.28
C SER A 420 -19.77 -68.80 77.99
N PRO A 421 -20.69 -69.75 77.72
CA PRO A 421 -21.96 -69.82 78.42
C PRO A 421 -21.78 -70.06 79.93
N PRO A 422 -22.75 -69.65 80.77
CA PRO A 422 -22.62 -69.78 82.21
C PRO A 422 -22.54 -71.24 82.69
N GLY A 423 -21.39 -71.61 83.27
CA GLY A 423 -21.17 -72.91 83.90
C GLY A 423 -20.12 -73.81 83.25
N GLU A 424 -19.49 -73.36 82.16
CA GLU A 424 -18.40 -74.10 81.50
C GLU A 424 -17.04 -73.48 81.88
N PRO A 425 -16.12 -74.24 82.53
CA PRO A 425 -14.78 -73.72 82.84
C PRO A 425 -13.93 -73.59 81.56
N PRO A 426 -13.05 -72.58 81.42
CA PRO A 426 -12.45 -72.22 80.12
C PRO A 426 -11.43 -73.21 79.51
N ASN A 427 -11.27 -74.43 80.03
CA ASN A 427 -10.34 -75.41 79.46
C ASN A 427 -10.65 -76.83 79.95
N ALA A 428 -11.47 -77.59 79.23
CA ALA A 428 -11.74 -78.99 79.53
C ALA A 428 -11.20 -79.88 78.41
N SER A 429 -9.88 -80.17 78.44
CA SER A 429 -9.32 -81.31 77.73
C SER A 429 -9.89 -82.61 78.32
N ALA A 430 -10.38 -83.47 77.42
CA ALA A 430 -11.11 -84.70 77.70
C ALA A 430 -10.59 -85.55 78.87
N GLY A 431 -11.48 -85.80 79.84
CA GLY A 431 -11.35 -86.84 80.87
C GLY A 431 -12.69 -87.51 81.09
N ASN A 432 -12.78 -88.80 80.72
CA ASN A 432 -13.99 -89.62 80.72
C ASN A 432 -14.66 -89.74 82.09
N GLY A 433 -15.92 -89.32 82.18
CA GLY A 433 -16.84 -89.61 83.29
C GLY A 433 -18.16 -88.85 83.16
N SER A 434 -19.27 -89.56 82.92
CA SER A 434 -20.64 -89.03 82.86
C SER A 434 -21.51 -89.78 83.90
N PRO A 435 -22.71 -89.32 84.32
CA PRO A 435 -23.45 -88.16 83.82
C PRO A 435 -24.21 -87.31 84.90
N SER A 436 -24.88 -86.25 84.42
CA SER A 436 -26.14 -85.69 84.94
C SER A 436 -26.12 -84.72 86.14
N THR A 437 -25.67 -83.50 85.89
CA THR A 437 -26.41 -82.30 86.34
C THR A 437 -27.06 -81.66 85.12
N SER A 438 -28.39 -81.49 85.16
CA SER A 438 -29.16 -80.71 84.18
C SER A 438 -28.69 -79.26 84.23
N THR A 439 -27.62 -78.99 83.48
CA THR A 439 -27.17 -77.62 83.21
C THR A 439 -28.10 -77.11 82.13
N PRO A 440 -28.78 -75.97 82.35
CA PRO A 440 -29.69 -75.45 81.34
C PRO A 440 -28.92 -75.23 80.03
N ALA A 441 -29.45 -75.74 78.91
CA ALA A 441 -28.85 -75.54 77.59
C ALA A 441 -28.98 -74.06 77.22
N TRP A 442 -27.92 -73.30 77.46
CA TRP A 442 -27.83 -71.88 77.15
C TRP A 442 -27.66 -71.69 75.64
N SER A 443 -28.52 -70.88 75.02
CA SER A 443 -28.36 -70.41 73.64
C SER A 443 -28.01 -68.93 73.61
N LEU A 444 -27.16 -68.51 72.67
CA LEU A 444 -26.82 -67.11 72.47
C LEU A 444 -28.06 -66.35 72.00
N ALA A 445 -28.42 -65.29 72.72
CA ALA A 445 -29.57 -64.44 72.38
C ALA A 445 -29.13 -63.16 71.69
N SER A 446 -28.07 -62.54 72.18
CA SER A 446 -27.47 -61.37 71.56
C SER A 446 -25.98 -61.30 71.89
N GLU A 447 -25.22 -60.70 70.98
CA GLU A 447 -23.83 -60.32 71.17
C GLU A 447 -23.73 -58.80 70.98
N LYS A 448 -23.08 -58.14 71.93
CA LYS A 448 -22.74 -56.72 71.84
C LYS A 448 -21.22 -56.60 71.85
N ARG A 449 -20.68 -55.85 70.88
CA ARG A 449 -19.26 -55.50 70.82
C ARG A 449 -19.11 -54.00 71.05
N GLU A 450 -18.23 -53.65 71.99
CA GLU A 450 -17.91 -52.26 72.31
C GLU A 450 -16.40 -52.12 72.32
N ALA A 451 -15.90 -50.94 71.95
CA ALA A 451 -14.48 -50.63 72.02
C ALA A 451 -14.27 -49.22 72.59
N ASP A 452 -13.27 -49.08 73.44
CA ASP A 452 -12.77 -47.80 73.92
C ASP A 452 -11.32 -47.63 73.52
N HIS A 453 -10.92 -46.37 73.38
CA HIS A 453 -9.64 -45.97 72.81
C HIS A 453 -8.96 -45.01 73.79
N ALA A 454 -7.82 -45.42 74.32
CA ALA A 454 -7.04 -44.60 75.24
C ALA A 454 -5.62 -44.40 74.71
N VAL A 455 -5.18 -43.15 74.63
CA VAL A 455 -3.77 -42.83 74.40
C VAL A 455 -3.01 -43.14 75.70
N VAL A 456 -2.02 -44.03 75.62
CA VAL A 456 -1.27 -44.53 76.79
C VAL A 456 0.16 -44.03 76.87
N GLY A 457 0.64 -43.36 75.82
CA GLY A 457 1.92 -42.67 75.82
C GLY A 457 2.25 -42.07 74.47
N GLY A 458 2.98 -40.97 74.43
CA GLY A 458 3.36 -40.32 73.19
C GLY A 458 4.48 -39.31 73.34
N THR A 459 5.03 -38.92 72.21
CA THR A 459 5.99 -37.82 72.08
C THR A 459 5.62 -36.99 70.87
N ASP A 460 5.64 -35.66 71.03
CA ASP A 460 5.44 -34.72 69.94
C ASP A 460 6.61 -33.74 69.82
N ARG A 461 6.73 -33.16 68.63
CA ARG A 461 7.64 -32.07 68.31
C ARG A 461 6.95 -31.16 67.33
N ARG A 462 7.08 -29.86 67.54
CA ARG A 462 6.47 -28.83 66.70
C ARG A 462 7.43 -27.69 66.43
N THR A 463 7.45 -27.23 65.18
CA THR A 463 8.05 -25.98 64.70
C THR A 463 6.99 -25.25 63.87
N ALA A 464 7.36 -24.09 63.33
CA ALA A 464 6.51 -23.35 62.42
C ALA A 464 6.18 -24.13 61.13
N THR A 465 7.15 -24.91 60.64
CA THR A 465 7.12 -25.57 59.32
C THR A 465 6.84 -27.06 59.39
N ASP A 466 7.01 -27.67 60.56
CA ASP A 466 6.94 -29.11 60.72
C ASP A 466 6.30 -29.47 62.06
N ALA A 467 5.51 -30.53 62.06
CA ALA A 467 4.96 -31.07 63.29
C ALA A 467 4.96 -32.59 63.21
N SER A 468 5.45 -33.26 64.24
CA SER A 468 5.48 -34.72 64.27
C SER A 468 5.06 -35.23 65.62
N ALA A 469 4.30 -36.32 65.64
CA ALA A 469 3.92 -37.01 66.86
C ALA A 469 3.97 -38.52 66.65
N THR A 470 4.42 -39.23 67.68
CA THR A 470 4.24 -40.67 67.78
C THR A 470 3.39 -40.96 69.00
N GLN A 471 2.16 -41.42 68.76
CA GLN A 471 1.19 -41.77 69.80
C GLN A 471 1.08 -43.29 69.91
N THR A 472 1.03 -43.79 71.14
CA THR A 472 0.74 -45.19 71.46
C THR A 472 -0.66 -45.25 72.01
N LEU A 473 -1.53 -46.01 71.34
CA LEU A 473 -2.95 -46.07 71.64
C LEU A 473 -3.36 -47.50 71.97
N GLU A 474 -4.01 -47.71 73.10
CA GLU A 474 -4.65 -48.97 73.45
C GLU A 474 -6.13 -48.91 73.06
N ARG A 475 -6.55 -49.83 72.19
CA ARG A 475 -7.96 -50.15 71.96
C ARG A 475 -8.34 -51.31 72.86
N ARG A 476 -9.26 -51.08 73.79
CA ARG A 476 -9.84 -52.13 74.64
C ARG A 476 -11.19 -52.53 74.08
N THR A 477 -11.34 -53.78 73.70
CA THR A 477 -12.56 -54.30 73.09
C THR A 477 -13.24 -55.23 74.09
N TRP A 478 -14.52 -55.00 74.35
CA TRP A 478 -15.37 -55.86 75.16
C TRP A 478 -16.40 -56.55 74.27
N VAL A 479 -16.51 -57.87 74.41
CA VAL A 479 -17.58 -58.65 73.79
C VAL A 479 -18.46 -59.16 74.91
N SER A 480 -19.70 -58.67 74.98
CA SER A 480 -20.71 -59.14 75.91
C SER A 480 -21.69 -60.04 75.17
N ARG A 481 -21.79 -61.31 75.60
CA ARG A 481 -22.78 -62.27 75.10
C ARG A 481 -23.87 -62.45 76.14
N THR A 482 -25.12 -62.26 75.70
CA THR A 482 -26.30 -62.54 76.51
C THR A 482 -26.81 -63.93 76.17
N TRP A 483 -26.85 -64.81 77.16
CA TRP A 483 -27.30 -66.19 77.05
C TRP A 483 -28.68 -66.34 77.63
N ILE A 484 -29.55 -67.11 76.98
CA ILE A 484 -30.88 -67.43 77.48
C ILE A 484 -31.01 -68.95 77.66
N ALA A 485 -31.62 -69.36 78.78
CA ALA A 485 -32.05 -70.73 78.98
C ALA A 485 -33.36 -70.76 79.79
N GLY A 486 -34.47 -71.08 79.11
CA GLY A 486 -35.82 -70.94 79.68
C GLY A 486 -36.15 -69.46 79.94
N ASN A 487 -36.57 -69.12 81.17
CA ASN A 487 -36.85 -67.74 81.61
C ASN A 487 -35.65 -67.08 82.33
N LYS A 488 -34.43 -67.60 82.15
CA LYS A 488 -33.21 -67.05 82.75
C LYS A 488 -32.32 -66.47 81.67
N THR A 489 -31.81 -65.28 81.93
CA THR A 489 -30.87 -64.58 81.08
C THR A 489 -29.58 -64.34 81.86
N ARG A 490 -28.41 -64.52 81.25
CA ARG A 490 -27.12 -64.21 81.87
C ARG A 490 -26.15 -63.64 80.86
N GLU A 491 -25.48 -62.56 81.24
CA GLU A 491 -24.48 -61.90 80.43
C GLU A 491 -23.07 -62.35 80.84
N THR A 492 -22.21 -62.59 79.86
CA THR A 492 -20.79 -62.86 80.05
C THR A 492 -19.98 -61.92 79.17
N THR A 493 -19.01 -61.23 79.76
CA THR A 493 -18.16 -60.26 79.04
C THR A 493 -16.72 -60.76 79.01
N ALA A 494 -16.08 -60.66 77.85
CA ALA A 494 -14.65 -60.87 77.68
C ALA A 494 -13.99 -59.59 77.14
N THR A 495 -12.73 -59.37 77.51
CA THR A 495 -11.96 -58.19 77.08
C THR A 495 -10.71 -58.62 76.35
N GLY A 496 -10.38 -57.90 75.27
CA GLY A 496 -9.10 -57.95 74.58
C GLY A 496 -8.52 -56.54 74.46
N THR A 497 -7.24 -56.44 74.14
CA THR A 497 -6.55 -55.16 74.00
C THR A 497 -5.61 -55.20 72.81
N THR A 498 -5.73 -54.22 71.91
CA THR A 498 -4.79 -54.01 70.81
C THR A 498 -4.06 -52.70 71.01
N THR A 499 -2.75 -52.73 70.95
CA THR A 499 -1.87 -51.55 71.05
C THR A 499 -1.40 -51.14 69.66
N PHE A 500 -1.65 -49.89 69.30
CA PHE A 500 -1.26 -49.28 68.03
C PHE A 500 -0.18 -48.21 68.25
N ARG A 501 0.75 -48.10 67.30
CA ARG A 501 1.60 -46.93 67.12
C ARG A 501 1.03 -46.09 65.99
N VAL A 502 0.68 -44.84 66.28
CA VAL A 502 0.26 -43.86 65.28
C VAL A 502 1.36 -42.83 65.12
N ARG A 503 1.96 -42.77 63.93
CA ARG A 503 2.88 -41.69 63.55
C ARG A 503 2.10 -40.65 62.75
N ILE A 504 2.24 -39.39 63.14
CA ILE A 504 1.66 -38.24 62.47
C ILE A 504 2.83 -37.34 62.09
N ASP A 505 2.99 -37.06 60.80
CA ASP A 505 4.02 -36.16 60.29
C ASP A 505 3.32 -35.07 59.46
N VAL A 506 3.62 -33.81 59.75
CA VAL A 506 3.19 -32.62 59.01
C VAL A 506 4.46 -31.95 58.49
N SER A 507 4.51 -31.71 57.18
CA SER A 507 5.62 -31.00 56.53
C SER A 507 5.09 -29.89 55.64
N ALA A 508 5.69 -28.71 55.73
CA ALA A 508 5.42 -27.57 54.86
C ALA A 508 6.41 -27.51 53.68
N ALA A 509 5.94 -27.05 52.53
CA ALA A 509 6.76 -26.75 51.36
C ALA A 509 6.34 -25.41 50.74
N HIS A 510 7.33 -24.55 50.42
CA HIS A 510 7.09 -23.40 49.57
C HIS A 510 6.73 -23.91 48.17
N ALA A 511 5.54 -23.55 47.70
CA ALA A 511 4.96 -24.09 46.49
C ALA A 511 4.26 -22.97 45.71
N PRO A 512 5.05 -22.02 45.16
CA PRO A 512 4.51 -20.87 44.45
C PRO A 512 3.79 -21.29 43.17
N THR A 513 2.80 -20.50 42.77
CA THR A 513 2.09 -20.62 41.47
C THR A 513 2.10 -19.28 40.74
N ASP A 514 3.18 -18.53 40.93
CA ASP A 514 3.42 -17.20 40.40
C ASP A 514 4.00 -17.26 38.97
N ALA A 515 4.16 -16.10 38.32
CA ALA A 515 4.73 -16.01 36.98
C ALA A 515 6.27 -16.01 36.97
N ALA A 516 6.94 -16.14 38.13
CA ALA A 516 8.40 -16.12 38.18
C ALA A 516 8.97 -17.42 37.57
N PRO A 517 10.04 -17.33 36.74
CA PRO A 517 10.73 -18.50 36.23
C PRO A 517 11.16 -19.49 37.32
N ASP A 518 11.16 -20.78 37.00
CA ASP A 518 11.57 -21.84 37.94
C ASP A 518 13.09 -21.82 38.17
N ARG A 519 13.52 -20.95 39.09
CA ARG A 519 14.92 -20.84 39.57
C ARG A 519 15.04 -21.28 41.03
N PRO A 520 16.20 -21.80 41.44
CA PRO A 520 16.43 -22.20 42.83
C PRO A 520 16.17 -21.05 43.82
N LEU A 521 15.49 -21.37 44.92
CA LEU A 521 15.33 -20.54 46.11
C LEU A 521 15.64 -21.40 47.33
N SER A 522 16.52 -20.94 48.22
CA SER A 522 16.91 -21.67 49.43
C SER A 522 16.47 -20.91 50.67
N GLY A 523 15.97 -21.63 51.68
CA GLY A 523 15.48 -20.98 52.90
C GLY A 523 14.18 -20.21 52.70
N ALA A 524 13.34 -20.56 51.71
CA ALA A 524 12.05 -19.89 51.51
C ALA A 524 11.21 -19.90 52.80
N LEU A 525 11.15 -21.05 53.49
CA LEU A 525 10.43 -21.19 54.76
C LEU A 525 11.13 -20.53 55.97
N ASP A 526 12.29 -19.88 55.76
CA ASP A 526 12.92 -19.00 56.76
C ASP A 526 12.29 -17.58 56.73
N ASP A 527 11.51 -17.26 55.69
CA ASP A 527 10.77 -16.01 55.58
C ASP A 527 9.68 -15.92 56.67
N PRO A 528 9.62 -14.83 57.47
CA PRO A 528 8.67 -14.69 58.56
C PRO A 528 7.20 -14.81 58.14
N ALA A 529 6.84 -14.32 56.95
CA ALA A 529 5.47 -14.40 56.45
C ALA A 529 5.09 -15.84 56.10
N LEU A 530 6.01 -16.61 55.53
CA LEU A 530 5.80 -18.03 55.25
C LEU A 530 5.82 -18.88 56.53
N GLN A 531 6.62 -18.53 57.54
CA GLN A 531 6.58 -19.19 58.85
C GLN A 531 5.22 -19.00 59.53
N ALA A 532 4.73 -17.76 59.60
CA ALA A 532 3.41 -17.47 60.17
C ALA A 532 2.26 -18.12 59.39
N ALA A 533 2.39 -18.27 58.06
CA ALA A 533 1.44 -19.03 57.27
C ALA A 533 1.52 -20.53 57.59
N SER A 534 2.72 -21.09 57.65
CA SER A 534 2.97 -22.50 57.96
C SER A 534 2.42 -22.87 59.34
N GLU A 535 2.60 -22.01 60.36
CA GLU A 535 2.02 -22.19 61.69
C GLU A 535 0.49 -22.32 61.63
N ARG A 536 -0.18 -21.41 60.93
CA ARG A 536 -1.64 -21.51 60.71
C ARG A 536 -2.05 -22.78 59.96
N GLY A 537 -1.20 -23.26 59.07
CA GLY A 537 -1.40 -24.54 58.37
C GLY A 537 -1.30 -25.74 59.31
N VAL A 538 -0.31 -25.73 60.21
CA VAL A 538 -0.15 -26.74 61.26
C VAL A 538 -1.33 -26.70 62.23
N ASP A 539 -1.78 -25.51 62.64
CA ASP A 539 -2.97 -25.32 63.48
C ASP A 539 -4.19 -26.00 62.84
N ARG A 540 -4.43 -25.75 61.55
CA ARG A 540 -5.56 -26.37 60.81
C ARG A 540 -5.45 -27.88 60.70
N LEU A 541 -4.24 -28.40 60.46
CA LEU A 541 -4.03 -29.84 60.28
C LEU A 541 -3.96 -30.62 61.60
N VAL A 542 -3.74 -29.94 62.73
CA VAL A 542 -3.50 -30.57 64.04
C VAL A 542 -4.49 -30.09 65.09
N ASP A 543 -4.49 -28.79 65.40
CA ASP A 543 -5.21 -28.23 66.54
C ASP A 543 -6.72 -28.11 66.28
N ASP A 544 -7.11 -27.61 65.10
CA ASP A 544 -8.51 -27.56 64.66
C ASP A 544 -9.14 -28.96 64.59
N GLU A 545 -8.30 -29.98 64.39
CA GLU A 545 -8.66 -31.40 64.39
C GLU A 545 -8.69 -32.03 65.79
N GLY A 546 -8.51 -31.24 66.85
CA GLY A 546 -8.54 -31.65 68.25
C GLY A 546 -7.19 -32.11 68.82
N GLY A 547 -6.09 -31.79 68.15
CA GLY A 547 -4.72 -32.15 68.52
C GLY A 547 -4.30 -33.57 68.10
N PHE A 548 -3.02 -33.89 68.30
CA PHE A 548 -2.43 -35.18 67.89
C PHE A 548 -3.13 -36.40 68.49
N GLU A 549 -3.61 -36.31 69.72
CA GLU A 549 -4.33 -37.41 70.39
C GLU A 549 -5.66 -37.70 69.69
N SER A 550 -6.45 -36.65 69.39
CA SER A 550 -7.73 -36.79 68.70
C SER A 550 -7.55 -37.37 67.30
N ILE A 551 -6.51 -36.93 66.57
CA ILE A 551 -6.15 -37.47 65.25
C ILE A 551 -5.77 -38.95 65.37
N ALA A 552 -4.97 -39.32 66.37
CA ALA A 552 -4.55 -40.70 66.59
C ALA A 552 -5.74 -41.62 66.93
N VAL A 553 -6.64 -41.17 67.81
CA VAL A 553 -7.87 -41.90 68.15
C VAL A 553 -8.76 -42.06 66.91
N ARG A 554 -8.96 -41.00 66.12
CA ARG A 554 -9.77 -41.05 64.89
C ARG A 554 -9.19 -41.99 63.85
N ALA A 555 -7.87 -41.98 63.68
CA ALA A 555 -7.17 -42.87 62.77
C ALA A 555 -7.36 -44.36 63.15
N VAL A 556 -7.23 -44.70 64.45
CA VAL A 556 -7.45 -46.09 64.90
C VAL A 556 -8.93 -46.49 64.81
N ARG A 557 -9.87 -45.61 65.18
CA ARG A 557 -11.32 -45.89 65.02
C ARG A 557 -11.68 -46.17 63.55
N GLY A 558 -11.04 -45.48 62.61
CA GLY A 558 -11.24 -45.74 61.17
C GLY A 558 -10.80 -47.13 60.70
N LEU A 559 -10.04 -47.88 61.51
CA LEU A 559 -9.72 -49.28 61.24
C LEU A 559 -10.88 -50.23 61.58
N ASP A 560 -11.82 -49.84 62.45
CA ASP A 560 -12.94 -50.72 62.84
C ASP A 560 -13.89 -51.00 61.64
N ASP A 561 -13.85 -50.14 60.61
CA ASP A 561 -14.63 -50.26 59.37
C ASP A 561 -13.89 -51.02 58.23
N ARG A 562 -12.67 -51.53 58.46
CA ARG A 562 -11.82 -52.11 57.40
C ARG A 562 -11.03 -53.35 57.88
N ASP A 563 -10.89 -54.36 57.02
CA ASP A 563 -10.12 -55.59 57.32
C ASP A 563 -8.58 -55.42 57.29
N ASP A 564 -8.07 -54.20 57.11
CA ASP A 564 -6.64 -53.93 56.91
C ASP A 564 -5.91 -53.57 58.22
N ARG A 565 -4.71 -54.13 58.43
CA ARG A 565 -3.92 -54.00 59.67
C ARG A 565 -2.94 -52.83 59.66
N THR A 566 -2.90 -52.05 58.58
CA THR A 566 -2.07 -50.85 58.44
C THR A 566 -2.81 -49.82 57.63
N GLN A 567 -2.88 -48.58 58.11
CA GLN A 567 -3.53 -47.48 57.40
C GLN A 567 -2.57 -46.31 57.26
N ARG A 568 -2.49 -45.77 56.03
CA ARG A 568 -1.85 -44.49 55.74
C ARG A 568 -2.88 -43.54 55.17
N SER A 569 -3.06 -42.38 55.78
CA SER A 569 -3.87 -41.30 55.24
C SER A 569 -3.04 -40.05 55.01
N ARG A 570 -3.49 -39.22 54.07
CA ARG A 570 -2.87 -37.96 53.68
C ARG A 570 -3.93 -36.88 53.65
N GLU A 571 -3.59 -35.71 54.15
CA GLU A 571 -4.41 -34.51 54.08
C GLU A 571 -3.54 -33.32 53.72
N ARG A 572 -4.05 -32.42 52.88
CA ARG A 572 -3.31 -31.26 52.39
C ARG A 572 -4.08 -29.98 52.62
N VAL A 573 -3.37 -28.94 53.03
CA VAL A 573 -3.91 -27.59 53.20
C VAL A 573 -2.97 -26.59 52.54
N VAL A 574 -3.55 -25.61 51.86
CA VAL A 574 -2.82 -24.48 51.29
C VAL A 574 -3.03 -23.26 52.19
N VAL A 575 -1.94 -22.59 52.49
CA VAL A 575 -1.91 -21.35 53.28
C VAL A 575 -1.07 -20.30 52.55
N HIS A 576 -1.33 -19.03 52.83
CA HIS A 576 -0.64 -17.92 52.18
C HIS A 576 -0.02 -17.01 53.24
N GLY A 577 1.25 -16.63 53.03
CA GLY A 577 1.93 -15.59 53.79
C GLY A 577 1.42 -14.20 53.44
N ASN A 578 1.51 -13.28 54.39
CA ASN A 578 1.25 -11.86 54.16
C ASN A 578 2.60 -11.17 53.96
N PRO A 579 2.92 -10.68 52.76
CA PRO A 579 4.20 -10.02 52.50
C PRO A 579 4.37 -8.76 53.36
N PRO A 580 5.62 -8.32 53.64
CA PRO A 580 5.86 -7.03 54.27
C PRO A 580 5.27 -5.89 53.45
N THR A 581 4.62 -4.91 54.10
CA THR A 581 3.96 -3.79 53.41
C THR A 581 4.94 -2.92 52.61
N ASP A 582 6.19 -2.80 53.07
CA ASP A 582 7.26 -2.07 52.38
C ASP A 582 7.76 -2.78 51.11
N LEU A 583 7.49 -4.08 50.95
CA LEU A 583 7.86 -4.83 49.74
C LEU A 583 6.96 -4.46 48.56
N GLN A 584 5.66 -4.24 48.80
CA GLN A 584 4.71 -3.86 47.74
C GLN A 584 5.14 -2.57 47.05
N ASN A 585 5.48 -1.52 47.82
CA ASN A 585 5.95 -0.24 47.27
C ASN A 585 7.24 -0.40 46.45
N ARG A 586 8.21 -1.21 46.92
CA ARG A 586 9.44 -1.44 46.16
C ARG A 586 9.19 -2.20 44.85
N VAL A 587 8.25 -3.13 44.84
CA VAL A 587 7.88 -3.88 43.63
C VAL A 587 7.11 -2.99 42.66
N TYR A 588 6.23 -2.13 43.17
CA TYR A 588 5.58 -1.08 42.38
C TYR A 588 6.62 -0.18 41.68
N ASP A 589 7.58 0.38 42.43
CA ASP A 589 8.63 1.25 41.88
C ASP A 589 9.48 0.53 40.81
N ASP A 590 9.79 -0.76 41.05
CA ASP A 590 10.56 -1.59 40.11
C ASP A 590 9.81 -1.83 38.80
N VAL A 591 8.52 -2.14 38.87
CA VAL A 591 7.70 -2.40 37.68
C VAL A 591 7.34 -1.09 36.98
N GLY A 592 7.19 0.02 37.70
CA GLY A 592 7.06 1.36 37.13
C GLY A 592 8.32 1.78 36.35
N THR A 593 9.52 1.46 36.87
CA THR A 593 10.77 1.66 36.12
C THR A 593 10.81 0.79 34.86
N LEU A 594 10.42 -0.48 34.97
CA LEU A 594 10.33 -1.38 33.82
C LEU A 594 9.31 -0.89 32.77
N ARG A 595 8.17 -0.32 33.21
CA ARG A 595 7.18 0.29 32.32
C ARG A 595 7.83 1.38 31.48
N GLU A 596 8.55 2.32 32.09
CA GLU A 596 9.21 3.40 31.35
C GLU A 596 10.24 2.88 30.34
N ASP A 597 11.01 1.85 30.70
CA ASP A 597 11.94 1.20 29.75
C ASP A 597 11.19 0.59 28.56
N VAL A 598 10.10 -0.14 28.84
CA VAL A 598 9.30 -0.85 27.84
C VAL A 598 8.49 0.11 26.95
N ARG A 599 8.02 1.24 27.48
CA ARG A 599 7.30 2.26 26.71
C ARG A 599 8.08 2.74 25.49
N THR A 600 9.39 2.86 25.62
CA THR A 600 10.31 3.35 24.58
C THR A 600 10.72 2.27 23.57
N VAL A 601 10.26 1.03 23.76
CA VAL A 601 10.48 -0.03 22.79
C VAL A 601 9.67 0.28 21.55
N GLY A 602 10.33 0.35 20.39
CA GLY A 602 9.69 0.68 19.13
C GLY A 602 10.23 -0.13 17.95
N VAL A 603 9.47 -0.10 16.86
CA VAL A 603 9.84 -0.66 15.56
C VAL A 603 9.82 0.45 14.51
N ASP A 604 10.78 0.40 13.61
CA ASP A 604 10.81 1.28 12.44
C ASP A 604 9.96 0.64 11.33
N ALA A 605 8.95 1.37 10.86
CA ALA A 605 8.10 0.95 9.76
C ALA A 605 8.13 1.98 8.63
N GLU A 606 8.19 1.51 7.39
CA GLU A 606 8.22 2.38 6.22
C GLU A 606 6.87 3.06 6.03
N ARG A 607 6.83 4.40 5.94
CA ARG A 607 5.56 5.14 5.87
C ARG A 607 4.71 4.72 4.67
N GLY A 608 5.35 4.44 3.53
CA GLY A 608 4.65 3.95 2.35
C GLY A 608 4.16 2.50 2.49
N GLY A 609 4.82 1.66 3.28
CA GLY A 609 4.36 0.31 3.59
C GLY A 609 3.16 0.31 4.53
N ILE A 610 3.14 1.24 5.49
CA ILE A 610 1.94 1.53 6.30
C ILE A 610 0.79 2.01 5.40
N ALA A 611 1.08 2.92 4.46
CA ALA A 611 0.07 3.48 3.56
C ALA A 611 -0.60 2.44 2.67
N THR A 612 0.13 1.41 2.25
CA THR A 612 -0.38 0.32 1.40
C THR A 612 -0.88 -0.88 2.22
N GLY A 613 -0.75 -0.87 3.55
CA GLY A 613 -1.08 -2.01 4.42
C GLY A 613 -0.08 -3.18 4.34
N ALA A 614 1.09 -2.98 3.73
CA ALA A 614 2.14 -3.99 3.60
C ALA A 614 2.98 -4.15 4.89
N GLU A 615 3.11 -3.09 5.68
CA GLU A 615 3.76 -3.11 6.99
C GLU A 615 2.72 -3.25 8.10
N THR A 616 3.00 -4.14 9.07
CA THR A 616 2.12 -4.43 10.24
C THR A 616 2.89 -4.20 11.54
N PRO A 617 3.03 -2.95 11.99
CA PRO A 617 3.91 -2.58 13.09
C PRO A 617 3.53 -3.22 14.43
N GLU A 618 2.25 -3.50 14.69
CA GLU A 618 1.80 -4.09 15.97
C GLU A 618 2.27 -5.54 16.11
N ALA A 619 2.23 -6.33 15.01
CA ALA A 619 2.79 -7.67 14.99
C ALA A 619 4.32 -7.66 15.20
N ALA A 620 5.00 -6.68 14.59
CA ALA A 620 6.44 -6.50 14.76
C ALA A 620 6.79 -6.09 16.20
N LEU A 621 6.01 -5.20 16.83
CA LEU A 621 6.16 -4.81 18.24
C LEU A 621 5.98 -6.00 19.19
N ALA A 622 4.91 -6.78 19.00
CA ALA A 622 4.65 -7.99 19.79
C ALA A 622 5.85 -8.96 19.74
N ALA A 623 6.38 -9.23 18.55
CA ALA A 623 7.57 -10.06 18.38
C ALA A 623 8.82 -9.44 19.04
N HIS A 624 9.00 -8.13 18.90
CA HIS A 624 10.17 -7.41 19.43
C HIS A 624 10.21 -7.36 20.96
N VAL A 625 9.05 -7.30 21.60
CA VAL A 625 8.87 -7.41 23.06
C VAL A 625 9.11 -8.84 23.53
N GLU A 626 8.54 -9.84 22.85
CA GLU A 626 8.75 -11.26 23.20
C GLU A 626 10.23 -11.66 23.10
N ASP A 627 10.93 -11.23 22.04
CA ASP A 627 12.38 -11.47 21.87
C ASP A 627 13.24 -10.89 23.01
N ARG A 628 12.75 -9.83 23.66
CA ARG A 628 13.43 -9.17 24.79
C ARG A 628 12.87 -9.58 26.15
N ARG A 629 11.85 -10.44 26.19
CA ARG A 629 11.13 -10.80 27.42
C ARG A 629 12.06 -11.28 28.52
N GLU A 630 13.01 -12.17 28.22
CA GLU A 630 13.97 -12.66 29.23
C GLU A 630 14.81 -11.53 29.84
N SER A 631 15.23 -10.55 29.02
CA SER A 631 16.02 -9.40 29.46
C SER A 631 15.20 -8.44 30.35
N PHE A 632 13.93 -8.22 30.01
CA PHE A 632 13.02 -7.38 30.78
C PHE A 632 12.59 -8.04 32.10
N VAL A 633 12.32 -9.35 32.10
CA VAL A 633 12.06 -10.11 33.34
C VAL A 633 13.26 -10.04 34.28
N ALA A 634 14.49 -10.08 33.73
CA ALA A 634 15.74 -9.97 34.47
C ALA A 634 15.84 -10.96 35.65
N ALA A 635 15.38 -12.21 35.44
CA ALA A 635 15.38 -13.23 36.48
C ALA A 635 16.82 -13.66 36.84
N PRO A 636 17.22 -13.67 38.12
CA PRO A 636 18.53 -14.15 38.52
C PRO A 636 18.62 -15.68 38.37
N ASP A 637 19.84 -16.20 38.26
CA ASP A 637 20.10 -17.66 38.25
C ASP A 637 19.60 -18.37 39.53
N ARG A 638 19.49 -17.61 40.62
CA ARG A 638 18.99 -18.04 41.93
C ARG A 638 18.35 -16.85 42.62
N TYR A 639 17.15 -17.04 43.17
CA TYR A 639 16.48 -16.01 43.97
C TYR A 639 17.17 -15.85 45.33
N ALA A 640 17.38 -14.59 45.73
CA ALA A 640 17.97 -14.27 47.02
C ALA A 640 17.03 -14.64 48.18
N ASP A 641 15.76 -14.30 48.04
CA ASP A 641 14.69 -14.54 49.01
C ASP A 641 13.32 -14.59 48.30
N VAL A 642 12.24 -14.77 49.08
CA VAL A 642 10.86 -14.82 48.56
C VAL A 642 10.42 -13.48 47.98
N GLY A 643 10.94 -12.36 48.50
CA GLY A 643 10.63 -11.01 48.01
C GLY A 643 11.28 -10.71 46.66
N ASP A 644 12.52 -11.17 46.44
CA ASP A 644 13.20 -11.13 45.15
C ASP A 644 12.46 -11.96 44.09
N ARG A 645 11.95 -13.14 44.48
CA ARG A 645 11.06 -13.93 43.61
C ARG A 645 9.76 -13.18 43.30
N ALA A 646 9.14 -12.54 44.30
CA ALA A 646 7.92 -11.77 44.11
C ALA A 646 8.12 -10.60 43.13
N ARG A 647 9.24 -9.86 43.26
CA ARG A 647 9.60 -8.80 42.29
C ARG A 647 9.65 -9.34 40.86
N VAL A 648 10.37 -10.45 40.64
CA VAL A 648 10.50 -11.07 39.31
C VAL A 648 9.18 -11.64 38.81
N ALA A 649 8.34 -12.19 39.70
CA ALA A 649 7.00 -12.66 39.35
C ALA A 649 6.11 -11.52 38.82
N VAL A 650 6.14 -10.35 39.47
CA VAL A 650 5.33 -9.20 39.04
C VAL A 650 5.86 -8.62 37.73
N ARG A 651 7.20 -8.54 37.54
CA ARG A 651 7.79 -8.17 36.23
C ARG A 651 7.32 -9.12 35.11
N ALA A 652 7.35 -10.43 35.37
CA ALA A 652 6.89 -11.42 34.40
C ALA A 652 5.39 -11.31 34.12
N ALA A 653 4.57 -11.07 35.15
CA ALA A 653 3.13 -10.86 35.01
C ALA A 653 2.83 -9.59 34.19
N TYR A 654 3.52 -8.48 34.44
CA TYR A 654 3.39 -7.25 33.65
C TYR A 654 3.68 -7.49 32.17
N LEU A 655 4.79 -8.17 31.84
CA LEU A 655 5.14 -8.48 30.46
C LEU A 655 4.16 -9.46 29.80
N GLU A 656 3.54 -10.36 30.56
CA GLU A 656 2.44 -11.22 30.07
C GLU A 656 1.16 -10.44 29.77
N GLU A 657 0.82 -9.43 30.57
CA GLU A 657 -0.29 -8.51 30.28
C GLU A 657 -0.01 -7.66 29.04
N LEU A 658 1.22 -7.16 28.92
CA LEU A 658 1.67 -6.37 27.77
C LEU A 658 1.62 -7.18 26.48
N GLN A 659 2.19 -8.38 26.47
CA GLN A 659 2.16 -9.26 25.31
C GLN A 659 0.72 -9.52 24.88
N ARG A 660 -0.18 -9.75 25.84
CA ARG A 660 -1.58 -10.01 25.55
C ARG A 660 -2.29 -8.80 24.94
N GLU A 661 -1.94 -7.57 25.33
CA GLU A 661 -2.52 -6.39 24.71
C GLU A 661 -1.93 -6.09 23.33
N LEU A 662 -0.62 -6.31 23.12
CA LEU A 662 0.00 -6.22 21.79
C LEU A 662 -0.56 -7.26 20.82
N ASP A 663 -0.76 -8.51 21.27
CA ASP A 663 -1.39 -9.56 20.47
C ASP A 663 -2.82 -9.16 20.07
N ARG A 664 -3.63 -8.63 21.01
CA ARG A 664 -4.98 -8.12 20.71
C ARG A 664 -4.97 -6.97 19.71
N ARG A 665 -3.99 -6.08 19.78
CA ARG A 665 -3.82 -4.97 18.83
C ARG A 665 -3.43 -5.46 17.45
N SER A 666 -2.48 -6.41 17.38
CA SER A 666 -2.09 -7.06 16.13
C SER A 666 -3.27 -7.79 15.47
N ASP A 667 -4.09 -8.49 16.25
CA ASP A 667 -5.31 -9.14 15.73
C ASP A 667 -6.30 -8.11 15.16
N ARG A 668 -6.54 -7.00 15.85
CA ARG A 668 -7.40 -5.90 15.36
C ARG A 668 -6.85 -5.21 14.12
N GLU A 669 -5.53 -5.02 14.03
CA GLU A 669 -4.86 -4.48 12.85
C GLU A 669 -5.12 -5.37 11.63
N ALA A 670 -4.96 -6.69 11.79
CA ALA A 670 -5.22 -7.66 10.75
C ALA A 670 -6.71 -7.71 10.33
N GLU A 671 -7.62 -7.59 11.29
CA GLU A 671 -9.06 -7.48 11.02
C GLU A 671 -9.39 -6.19 10.24
N THR A 672 -8.80 -5.06 10.64
CA THR A 672 -8.99 -3.75 9.98
C THR A 672 -8.43 -3.78 8.55
N GLY A 673 -7.24 -4.34 8.35
CA GLY A 673 -6.63 -4.50 7.04
C GLY A 673 -7.44 -5.41 6.10
N SER A 674 -8.01 -6.49 6.65
CA SER A 674 -8.89 -7.39 5.88
C SER A 674 -10.20 -6.70 5.49
N ALA A 675 -10.86 -6.01 6.42
CA ALA A 675 -12.08 -5.25 6.16
C ALA A 675 -11.84 -4.13 5.13
N LEU A 676 -10.70 -3.44 5.23
CA LEU A 676 -10.27 -2.44 4.25
C LEU A 676 -10.09 -3.06 2.86
N SER A 677 -9.38 -4.19 2.75
CA SER A 677 -9.16 -4.88 1.48
C SER A 677 -10.49 -5.27 0.81
N ASP A 678 -11.43 -5.83 1.57
CA ASP A 678 -12.75 -6.22 1.07
C ASP A 678 -13.53 -5.01 0.52
N VAL A 679 -13.45 -3.87 1.21
CA VAL A 679 -14.14 -2.63 0.82
C VAL A 679 -13.49 -1.98 -0.39
N LEU A 680 -12.16 -1.96 -0.45
CA LEU A 680 -11.41 -1.50 -1.62
C LEU A 680 -11.78 -2.33 -2.86
N GLU A 681 -11.84 -3.65 -2.74
CA GLU A 681 -12.25 -4.53 -3.85
C GLU A 681 -13.69 -4.24 -4.32
N GLU A 682 -14.64 -4.06 -3.39
CA GLU A 682 -16.05 -3.73 -3.72
C GLU A 682 -16.20 -2.35 -4.38
N ALA A 683 -15.39 -1.36 -3.95
CA ALA A 683 -15.35 -0.02 -4.54
C ALA A 683 -14.56 0.06 -5.86
N GLY A 684 -14.05 -1.08 -6.35
CA GLY A 684 -13.20 -1.17 -7.54
C GLY A 684 -11.84 -0.49 -7.37
N ALA A 685 -11.41 -0.27 -6.14
CA ALA A 685 -10.08 0.25 -5.80
C ALA A 685 -9.02 -0.86 -5.93
N PRO A 686 -7.73 -0.50 -6.12
CA PRO A 686 -6.65 -1.47 -6.08
C PRO A 686 -6.52 -2.12 -4.70
N THR A 687 -6.22 -3.42 -4.68
CA THR A 687 -5.87 -4.15 -3.45
C THR A 687 -4.58 -3.62 -2.82
N THR A 688 -4.34 -3.93 -1.55
CA THR A 688 -3.11 -3.55 -0.82
C THR A 688 -1.83 -3.99 -1.54
N ASP A 689 -1.77 -5.25 -1.99
CA ASP A 689 -0.65 -5.79 -2.80
C ASP A 689 -0.44 -4.97 -4.09
N ARG A 690 -1.54 -4.57 -4.72
CA ARG A 690 -1.50 -3.78 -5.96
C ARG A 690 -1.01 -2.35 -5.71
N LEU A 691 -1.40 -1.74 -4.59
CA LEU A 691 -0.92 -0.42 -4.18
C LEU A 691 0.60 -0.45 -3.95
N GLU A 692 1.12 -1.52 -3.34
CA GLU A 692 2.57 -1.73 -3.16
C GLU A 692 3.30 -1.86 -4.50
N GLU A 693 2.82 -2.69 -5.43
CA GLU A 693 3.41 -2.81 -6.78
C GLU A 693 3.45 -1.47 -7.53
N ILE A 694 2.37 -0.69 -7.46
CA ILE A 694 2.29 0.65 -8.07
C ILE A 694 3.31 1.59 -7.43
N ARG A 695 3.39 1.60 -6.09
CA ARG A 695 4.34 2.40 -5.32
C ARG A 695 5.78 2.07 -5.71
N ASP A 696 6.15 0.80 -5.81
CA ASP A 696 7.51 0.39 -6.13
C ASP A 696 7.88 0.68 -7.59
N GLY A 697 6.93 0.43 -8.49
CA GLY A 697 7.06 0.68 -9.92
C GLY A 697 7.40 2.14 -10.27
N ARG A 698 7.02 3.10 -9.41
CA ARG A 698 7.25 4.55 -9.60
C ARG A 698 8.73 4.89 -9.80
N THR A 699 9.64 4.17 -9.13
CA THR A 699 11.09 4.46 -9.17
C THR A 699 11.70 4.14 -10.54
N ALA A 700 11.09 3.22 -11.29
CA ALA A 700 11.52 2.82 -12.63
C ALA A 700 11.00 3.73 -13.76
N ALA A 701 10.34 4.84 -13.42
CA ALA A 701 9.84 5.85 -14.35
C ALA A 701 10.93 6.78 -14.92
N GLY A 702 12.16 6.74 -14.38
CA GLY A 702 13.27 7.62 -14.78
C GLY A 702 13.55 7.66 -16.29
N GLU A 703 14.13 8.78 -16.76
CA GLU A 703 14.43 9.04 -18.16
C GLU A 703 15.28 7.91 -18.76
N ARG A 704 14.73 7.18 -19.73
CA ARG A 704 15.46 6.22 -20.55
C ARG A 704 16.10 6.92 -21.74
N GLU A 705 17.26 6.41 -22.15
CA GLU A 705 17.87 6.85 -23.40
C GLU A 705 16.87 6.67 -24.56
N PRO A 706 16.72 7.69 -25.42
CA PRO A 706 15.84 7.59 -26.56
C PRO A 706 16.32 6.53 -27.55
N GLU A 707 15.38 5.79 -28.13
CA GLU A 707 15.69 4.79 -29.16
C GLU A 707 16.20 5.48 -30.44
N SER A 708 17.51 5.41 -30.68
CA SER A 708 18.12 5.97 -31.90
C SER A 708 17.58 5.29 -33.17
N ALA A 709 17.15 6.07 -34.15
CA ALA A 709 16.70 5.59 -35.46
C ALA A 709 17.82 5.70 -36.50
N GLY A 710 18.39 4.56 -36.88
CA GLY A 710 19.36 4.47 -37.97
C GLY A 710 20.75 5.04 -37.65
N GLY A 711 21.78 4.44 -38.24
CA GLY A 711 23.18 4.84 -38.07
C GLY A 711 24.07 4.40 -39.22
N ASP A 712 23.90 3.16 -39.71
CA ASP A 712 24.77 2.56 -40.73
C ASP A 712 24.04 2.06 -42.00
N GLY A 713 22.79 2.50 -42.24
CA GLY A 713 21.94 2.03 -43.34
C GLY A 713 21.66 3.07 -44.45
N PRO A 714 21.10 2.66 -45.60
CA PRO A 714 20.83 3.54 -46.75
C PRO A 714 19.87 4.70 -46.46
N GLY A 715 19.08 4.64 -45.39
CA GLY A 715 18.22 5.74 -44.92
C GLY A 715 18.89 6.74 -43.95
N GLY A 716 20.13 6.47 -43.50
CA GLY A 716 20.85 7.32 -42.55
C GLY A 716 20.19 7.42 -41.17
N ALA A 717 20.70 8.34 -40.35
CA ALA A 717 20.07 8.74 -39.09
C ALA A 717 18.88 9.66 -39.37
N VAL A 718 17.75 9.40 -38.70
CA VAL A 718 16.51 10.17 -38.85
C VAL A 718 16.08 10.72 -37.49
N ALA A 719 15.80 12.01 -37.44
CA ALA A 719 15.23 12.69 -36.28
C ALA A 719 13.70 12.71 -36.39
N PHE A 720 13.00 12.33 -35.31
CA PHE A 720 11.54 12.30 -35.24
C PHE A 720 11.04 13.38 -34.27
N GLU A 721 10.34 14.37 -34.80
CA GLU A 721 9.80 15.49 -34.06
C GLU A 721 8.27 15.36 -33.95
N PRO A 722 7.74 15.00 -32.77
CA PRO A 722 6.30 14.90 -32.55
C PRO A 722 5.67 16.28 -32.35
N VAL A 723 4.50 16.49 -32.95
CA VAL A 723 3.70 17.71 -32.83
C VAL A 723 2.24 17.33 -32.57
N GLY A 724 1.75 17.63 -31.37
CA GLY A 724 0.34 17.53 -31.02
C GLY A 724 -0.39 18.83 -31.35
N SER A 725 -1.68 18.73 -31.69
CA SER A 725 -2.55 19.89 -31.90
C SER A 725 -3.86 19.68 -31.12
N PRO A 726 -3.97 20.21 -29.88
CA PRO A 726 -2.96 21.02 -29.19
C PRO A 726 -1.78 20.20 -28.63
N GLY A 727 -0.62 20.84 -28.44
CA GLY A 727 0.57 20.17 -27.86
C GLY A 727 0.44 19.87 -26.36
N TYR A 728 -0.40 20.64 -25.67
CA TYR A 728 -0.85 20.42 -24.29
C TYR A 728 -2.34 20.08 -24.33
N LEU A 729 -2.77 19.01 -23.65
CA LEU A 729 -4.16 18.56 -23.61
C LEU A 729 -4.88 19.17 -22.40
N PRO A 730 -5.68 20.24 -22.56
CA PRO A 730 -6.44 20.83 -21.46
C PRO A 730 -7.65 19.97 -21.06
N ARG A 731 -8.10 20.11 -19.81
CA ARG A 731 -9.35 19.48 -19.32
C ARG A 731 -10.65 20.19 -19.72
N THR A 732 -10.53 21.27 -20.47
CA THR A 732 -11.63 22.14 -20.92
C THR A 732 -11.85 22.01 -22.43
N PRO A 733 -13.07 22.29 -22.93
CA PRO A 733 -13.35 22.19 -24.36
C PRO A 733 -12.43 23.10 -25.19
N ILE A 734 -12.08 22.64 -26.39
CA ILE A 734 -11.43 23.41 -27.45
C ILE A 734 -12.32 23.43 -28.69
N ASP A 735 -12.22 24.48 -29.50
CA ASP A 735 -13.02 24.68 -30.72
C ASP A 735 -12.15 25.22 -31.88
N GLY A 736 -12.79 25.67 -32.96
CA GLY A 736 -12.11 26.20 -34.16
C GLY A 736 -11.21 27.42 -33.92
N SER A 737 -11.36 28.14 -32.80
CA SER A 737 -10.45 29.24 -32.44
C SER A 737 -9.11 28.75 -31.85
N HIS A 738 -9.06 27.49 -31.42
CA HIS A 738 -7.91 26.87 -30.78
C HIS A 738 -7.16 25.90 -31.71
N SER A 739 -7.87 25.29 -32.67
CA SER A 739 -7.29 24.33 -33.61
C SER A 739 -8.04 24.38 -34.95
N SER A 740 -7.27 24.43 -36.04
CA SER A 740 -7.80 24.42 -37.41
C SER A 740 -8.55 23.13 -37.76
N VAL A 741 -8.36 22.06 -36.97
CA VAL A 741 -9.07 20.76 -37.13
C VAL A 741 -10.59 20.93 -36.98
N PHE A 742 -11.05 21.93 -36.24
CA PHE A 742 -12.49 22.17 -36.01
C PHE A 742 -13.10 23.25 -36.94
N GLU A 743 -12.32 23.83 -37.85
CA GLU A 743 -12.83 24.81 -38.83
C GLU A 743 -13.64 24.14 -39.95
N THR A 744 -13.52 22.82 -40.13
CA THR A 744 -14.11 22.05 -41.23
C THR A 744 -15.38 21.31 -40.80
N SER A 745 -16.46 22.04 -40.51
CA SER A 745 -17.78 21.44 -40.28
C SER A 745 -18.87 22.36 -40.82
N GLU A 746 -19.22 22.19 -42.10
CA GLU A 746 -20.49 22.69 -42.65
C GLU A 746 -21.66 21.81 -42.14
N SER A 747 -21.92 21.84 -40.83
CA SER A 747 -23.11 21.23 -40.24
C SER A 747 -24.30 22.18 -40.40
N GLU A 748 -25.44 21.67 -40.89
CA GLU A 748 -26.70 22.41 -41.05
C GLU A 748 -27.25 22.96 -39.72
N GLU A 749 -26.77 22.46 -38.58
CA GLU A 749 -26.87 23.12 -37.27
C GLU A 749 -25.57 23.88 -36.98
N ASN A 750 -25.63 25.20 -36.97
CA ASN A 750 -24.55 26.15 -36.71
C ASN A 750 -23.98 26.07 -35.26
N ARG A 751 -23.75 24.87 -34.72
CA ARG A 751 -23.08 24.63 -33.43
C ARG A 751 -21.59 24.40 -33.68
N PRO A 752 -20.68 25.13 -32.99
CA PRO A 752 -19.25 24.86 -33.09
C PRO A 752 -18.98 23.43 -32.64
N VAL A 753 -18.20 22.67 -33.42
CA VAL A 753 -17.69 21.37 -33.00
C VAL A 753 -16.64 21.67 -31.92
N SER A 754 -16.94 21.28 -30.68
CA SER A 754 -16.00 21.37 -29.57
C SER A 754 -15.67 19.98 -29.02
N MET A 755 -14.45 19.83 -28.54
CA MET A 755 -13.93 18.58 -27.98
C MET A 755 -13.17 18.88 -26.70
N THR A 756 -13.25 18.01 -25.71
CA THR A 756 -12.41 18.08 -24.50
C THR A 756 -11.22 17.14 -24.67
N PRO A 757 -9.99 17.65 -24.86
CA PRO A 757 -8.83 16.79 -25.20
C PRO A 757 -8.37 15.87 -24.06
N LEU A 758 -8.58 16.27 -22.81
CA LEU A 758 -8.30 15.46 -21.63
C LEU A 758 -9.50 15.39 -20.69
N ALA A 759 -9.91 14.19 -20.32
CA ALA A 759 -10.83 13.94 -19.22
C ALA A 759 -10.06 13.31 -18.06
N THR A 760 -10.30 13.79 -16.85
CA THR A 760 -9.68 13.26 -15.63
C THR A 760 -10.74 12.94 -14.60
N ARG A 761 -10.51 11.88 -13.84
CA ARG A 761 -11.31 11.51 -12.68
C ARG A 761 -10.38 11.15 -11.53
N ASN A 762 -10.59 11.78 -10.40
CA ASN A 762 -9.86 11.55 -9.16
C ASN A 762 -10.85 11.12 -8.09
N VAL A 763 -10.69 9.90 -7.57
CA VAL A 763 -11.53 9.37 -6.49
C VAL A 763 -10.69 9.27 -5.23
N ASN A 764 -11.03 10.03 -4.19
CA ASN A 764 -10.48 9.88 -2.86
C ASN A 764 -11.38 8.95 -2.02
N TYR A 765 -10.82 7.88 -1.46
CA TYR A 765 -11.61 6.87 -0.76
C TYR A 765 -11.98 7.23 0.69
N PHE A 766 -11.22 8.14 1.32
CA PHE A 766 -11.41 8.50 2.73
C PHE A 766 -11.53 10.03 2.91
N THR A 767 -12.52 10.65 2.26
CA THR A 767 -12.84 12.09 2.37
C THR A 767 -13.83 12.38 3.50
N LEU A 768 -13.83 13.63 3.96
CA LEU A 768 -14.87 14.21 4.82
C LEU A 768 -15.22 15.66 4.39
N PRO A 769 -16.50 16.04 4.27
CA PRO A 769 -17.69 15.22 4.50
C PRO A 769 -17.86 14.10 3.47
N HIS A 770 -18.44 12.99 3.91
CA HIS A 770 -18.63 11.79 3.11
C HIS A 770 -19.62 12.05 1.95
N GLY A 771 -19.21 11.71 0.72
CA GLY A 771 -20.13 11.61 -0.41
C GLY A 771 -20.72 10.19 -0.51
N GLU A 772 -21.70 9.99 -1.40
CA GLU A 772 -22.44 8.72 -1.57
C GLU A 772 -21.56 7.45 -1.69
N LEU A 773 -20.31 7.59 -2.16
CA LEU A 773 -19.33 6.50 -2.29
C LEU A 773 -18.57 6.18 -0.99
N ALA A 774 -18.36 7.17 -0.11
CA ALA A 774 -17.66 7.00 1.17
C ALA A 774 -18.60 6.52 2.29
N ASP A 775 -19.91 6.82 2.19
CA ASP A 775 -20.95 6.45 3.17
C ASP A 775 -21.01 4.93 3.44
N GLY A 776 -20.77 4.09 2.43
CA GLY A 776 -20.77 2.63 2.59
C GLY A 776 -19.48 2.02 3.14
N ILE A 777 -18.37 2.78 3.09
CA ILE A 777 -17.00 2.36 3.42
C ILE A 777 -16.74 2.52 4.92
N VAL A 778 -17.08 3.67 5.47
CA VAL A 778 -16.76 4.05 6.86
C VAL A 778 -17.67 3.33 7.87
N ASP A 779 -18.97 3.21 7.58
CA ASP A 779 -19.97 2.52 8.42
C ASP A 779 -19.64 1.03 8.68
N ARG A 780 -18.83 0.42 7.80
CA ARG A 780 -18.47 -1.02 7.88
C ARG A 780 -17.14 -1.26 8.59
N VAL A 781 -16.20 -0.33 8.47
CA VAL A 781 -14.85 -0.44 9.07
C VAL A 781 -14.83 0.13 10.50
N LEU A 782 -15.57 1.20 10.78
CA LEU A 782 -15.57 1.87 12.10
C LEU A 782 -16.80 1.56 12.98
N GLY A 783 -17.78 0.82 12.47
CA GLY A 783 -18.99 0.44 13.20
C GLY A 783 -20.20 1.32 12.88
N THR A 784 -21.39 0.87 13.33
CA THR A 784 -22.67 1.49 12.99
C THR A 784 -22.92 2.77 13.80
N GLY A 785 -22.32 3.89 13.39
CA GLY A 785 -22.53 5.19 14.02
C GLY A 785 -21.81 6.31 13.27
N ARG A 786 -22.57 7.33 12.84
CA ARG A 786 -22.07 8.57 12.21
C ARG A 786 -21.39 9.45 13.26
N THR A 787 -20.20 9.08 13.71
CA THR A 787 -19.52 9.80 14.79
C THR A 787 -18.06 10.12 14.52
N VAL A 788 -17.61 11.25 15.05
CA VAL A 788 -16.22 11.71 15.05
C VAL A 788 -15.69 11.78 16.48
N THR A 789 -14.37 11.77 16.63
CA THR A 789 -13.74 11.83 17.95
C THR A 789 -13.98 13.19 18.63
N LEU A 790 -13.98 13.19 19.98
CA LEU A 790 -14.10 14.40 20.79
C LEU A 790 -13.06 15.47 20.44
N GLU A 791 -11.83 15.06 20.11
CA GLU A 791 -10.74 15.95 19.72
C GLU A 791 -11.03 16.70 18.42
N GLN A 792 -11.59 16.01 17.42
CA GLN A 792 -11.96 16.57 16.11
C GLN A 792 -13.07 17.60 16.25
N ALA A 793 -14.16 17.23 16.93
CA ALA A 793 -15.25 18.15 17.23
C ALA A 793 -14.77 19.38 18.04
N GLY A 794 -13.79 19.18 18.94
CA GLY A 794 -13.13 20.24 19.69
C GLY A 794 -12.40 21.26 18.81
N ARG A 795 -11.70 20.81 17.75
CA ARG A 795 -11.06 21.70 16.76
C ARG A 795 -12.06 22.47 15.95
N THR A 796 -13.08 21.81 15.41
CA THR A 796 -14.15 22.47 14.65
C THR A 796 -14.83 23.54 15.50
N LEU A 797 -15.08 23.25 16.78
CA LEU A 797 -15.63 24.21 17.72
C LEU A 797 -14.66 25.38 17.99
N SER A 798 -13.35 25.11 18.11
CA SER A 798 -12.32 26.15 18.28
C SER A 798 -12.26 27.08 17.07
N ALA A 799 -12.18 26.53 15.86
CA ALA A 799 -12.17 27.29 14.60
C ALA A 799 -13.47 28.10 14.40
N THR A 800 -14.61 27.52 14.80
CA THR A 800 -15.91 28.21 14.77
C THR A 800 -15.95 29.39 15.74
N ASN A 801 -15.41 29.25 16.95
CA ASN A 801 -15.33 30.36 17.91
C ASN A 801 -14.46 31.48 17.38
N GLU A 802 -13.28 31.15 16.84
CA GLU A 802 -12.34 32.11 16.27
C GLU A 802 -12.92 32.85 15.06
N THR A 803 -13.66 32.14 14.20
CA THR A 803 -14.40 32.76 13.07
C THR A 803 -15.45 33.76 13.56
N LEU A 804 -16.19 33.42 14.63
CA LEU A 804 -17.23 34.27 15.21
C LEU A 804 -16.70 35.48 15.99
N GLU A 805 -15.42 35.50 16.35
CA GLU A 805 -14.76 36.70 16.90
C GLU A 805 -14.63 37.81 15.85
N HIS A 806 -14.57 37.43 14.57
CA HIS A 806 -14.28 38.34 13.46
C HIS A 806 -15.51 38.58 12.58
N VAL A 807 -16.34 37.56 12.36
CA VAL A 807 -17.52 37.64 11.49
C VAL A 807 -18.82 37.42 12.25
N SER A 808 -19.80 38.26 11.90
CA SER A 808 -21.15 38.16 12.43
C SER A 808 -22.05 37.32 11.55
N ASP A 809 -22.08 36.01 11.79
CA ASP A 809 -22.93 35.08 11.05
C ASP A 809 -23.98 34.39 11.97
N PRO A 810 -25.29 34.61 11.75
CA PRO A 810 -26.33 34.02 12.62
C PRO A 810 -26.41 32.49 12.54
N GLU A 811 -26.23 31.92 11.34
CA GLU A 811 -26.29 30.48 11.09
C GLU A 811 -25.11 29.77 11.78
N LEU A 812 -23.89 30.31 11.63
CA LEU A 812 -22.72 29.77 12.30
C LEU A 812 -22.85 29.82 13.83
N ARG A 813 -23.52 30.84 14.40
CA ARG A 813 -23.77 30.88 15.86
C ARG A 813 -24.71 29.77 16.32
N GLU A 814 -25.68 29.39 15.50
CA GLU A 814 -26.58 28.27 15.76
C GLU A 814 -25.82 26.95 15.69
N LEU A 815 -25.09 26.71 14.60
CA LEU A 815 -24.25 25.53 14.41
C LEU A 815 -23.18 25.40 15.50
N ARG A 816 -22.55 26.50 15.91
CA ARG A 816 -21.64 26.56 17.06
C ARG A 816 -22.32 26.10 18.34
N GLY A 817 -23.56 26.54 18.57
CA GLY A 817 -24.34 26.18 19.75
C GLY A 817 -24.70 24.70 19.78
N ASP A 818 -24.97 24.11 18.62
CA ASP A 818 -25.27 22.69 18.46
C ASP A 818 -24.02 21.85 18.70
N LEU A 819 -22.93 22.18 18.00
CA LEU A 819 -21.64 21.52 18.17
C LEU A 819 -21.12 21.63 19.61
N ALA A 820 -21.25 22.81 20.24
CA ALA A 820 -20.82 22.99 21.63
C ALA A 820 -21.59 22.09 22.61
N ARG A 821 -22.88 21.82 22.37
CA ARG A 821 -23.68 20.93 23.22
C ARG A 821 -23.20 19.48 23.11
N GLU A 822 -22.88 19.02 21.91
CA GLU A 822 -22.37 17.66 21.72
C GLU A 822 -20.96 17.53 22.34
N VAL A 823 -20.06 18.48 22.11
CA VAL A 823 -18.72 18.48 22.74
C VAL A 823 -18.81 18.54 24.28
N GLU A 824 -19.76 19.29 24.83
CA GLU A 824 -20.00 19.35 26.27
C GLU A 824 -20.47 17.99 26.81
N ALA A 825 -21.35 17.30 26.11
CA ALA A 825 -21.79 15.96 26.48
C ALA A 825 -20.63 14.93 26.46
N GLY A 826 -19.74 15.00 25.47
CA GLY A 826 -18.53 14.17 25.42
C GLY A 826 -17.57 14.49 26.57
N MET A 827 -17.36 15.78 26.87
CA MET A 827 -16.54 16.20 28.02
C MET A 827 -17.15 15.77 29.37
N ASP A 828 -18.47 15.72 29.50
CA ASP A 828 -19.17 15.24 30.70
C ASP A 828 -18.91 13.73 30.94
N GLU A 829 -18.72 12.92 29.89
CA GLU A 829 -18.28 11.53 30.02
C GLU A 829 -16.83 11.46 30.53
N VAL A 830 -15.93 12.25 29.94
CA VAL A 830 -14.53 12.34 30.39
C VAL A 830 -14.45 12.79 31.86
N HIS A 831 -15.25 13.78 32.26
CA HIS A 831 -15.32 14.26 33.65
C HIS A 831 -15.87 13.20 34.61
N ARG A 832 -16.86 12.41 34.18
CA ARG A 832 -17.41 11.31 34.99
C ARG A 832 -16.37 10.23 35.24
N GLU A 833 -15.63 9.82 34.21
CA GLU A 833 -14.58 8.81 34.33
C GLU A 833 -13.41 9.33 35.17
N ALA A 834 -12.99 10.58 34.96
CA ALA A 834 -11.99 11.21 35.82
C ALA A 834 -12.43 11.31 37.29
N ASP A 835 -13.69 11.69 37.59
CA ASP A 835 -14.20 11.70 38.97
C ASP A 835 -14.28 10.29 39.57
N ALA A 836 -14.60 9.27 38.75
CA ALA A 836 -14.63 7.88 39.20
C ALA A 836 -13.25 7.42 39.66
N VAL A 837 -12.21 7.66 38.85
CA VAL A 837 -10.80 7.38 39.22
C VAL A 837 -10.41 8.16 40.46
N LEU A 838 -10.62 9.47 40.49
CA LEU A 838 -10.27 10.29 41.66
C LEU A 838 -11.03 9.85 42.93
N ARG A 839 -12.26 9.34 42.81
CA ARG A 839 -13.06 8.86 43.95
C ARG A 839 -12.56 7.53 44.49
N GLU A 840 -12.06 6.67 43.62
CA GLU A 840 -11.58 5.34 43.99
C GLU A 840 -10.16 5.40 44.57
N GLU A 841 -9.31 6.23 43.97
CA GLU A 841 -7.86 6.22 44.22
C GLU A 841 -7.39 7.27 45.22
N THR A 842 -8.28 8.17 45.66
CA THR A 842 -7.88 9.25 46.57
C THR A 842 -8.88 9.46 47.69
N ASP A 843 -8.38 9.99 48.81
CA ASP A 843 -9.22 10.45 49.93
C ASP A 843 -9.86 11.83 49.69
N LEU A 844 -9.77 12.37 48.46
CA LEU A 844 -10.29 13.70 48.13
C LEU A 844 -11.81 13.76 48.31
N SER A 845 -12.27 14.81 48.98
CA SER A 845 -13.69 15.07 49.11
C SER A 845 -14.33 15.33 47.74
N PRO A 846 -15.66 15.15 47.59
CA PRO A 846 -16.36 15.47 46.34
C PRO A 846 -16.20 16.94 45.88
N ARG A 847 -15.76 17.85 46.76
CA ARG A 847 -15.45 19.23 46.39
C ARG A 847 -14.03 19.36 45.83
N GLU A 848 -13.07 18.64 46.39
CA GLU A 848 -11.68 18.68 45.96
C GLU A 848 -11.47 17.97 44.61
N ARG A 849 -12.16 16.86 44.35
CA ARG A 849 -12.11 16.19 43.02
C ARG A 849 -12.65 17.09 41.91
N ARG A 850 -13.80 17.71 42.14
CA ARG A 850 -14.36 18.72 41.21
C ARG A 850 -13.42 19.92 41.02
N GLU A 851 -12.70 20.33 42.06
CA GLU A 851 -11.71 21.40 41.94
C GLU A 851 -10.49 20.97 41.12
N ALA A 852 -10.07 19.70 41.20
CA ALA A 852 -8.98 19.16 40.39
C ALA A 852 -9.34 19.14 38.89
N ILE A 853 -10.53 18.64 38.55
CA ILE A 853 -11.05 18.67 37.17
C ILE A 853 -11.22 20.12 36.69
N ALA A 854 -11.81 20.99 37.52
CA ALA A 854 -11.97 22.41 37.19
C ALA A 854 -10.62 23.15 37.04
N ALA A 855 -9.56 22.69 37.69
CA ALA A 855 -8.21 23.24 37.50
C ALA A 855 -7.65 22.89 36.13
N ALA A 856 -7.87 21.67 35.64
CA ALA A 856 -7.54 21.27 34.27
C ALA A 856 -8.35 22.10 33.25
N ASP A 857 -9.65 22.29 33.48
CA ASP A 857 -10.52 23.13 32.63
C ASP A 857 -10.04 24.59 32.53
N ARG A 858 -9.46 25.14 33.58
CA ARG A 858 -8.92 26.51 33.58
C ARG A 858 -7.58 26.63 32.86
N ARG A 859 -6.85 25.52 32.66
CA ARG A 859 -5.60 25.50 31.90
C ARG A 859 -5.85 25.67 30.40
N TYR A 860 -6.98 25.17 29.91
CA TYR A 860 -7.37 25.21 28.50
C TYR A 860 -8.59 26.12 28.32
N ASP A 861 -8.35 27.31 27.79
CA ASP A 861 -9.38 28.34 27.63
C ASP A 861 -10.34 28.02 26.48
N GLY A 862 -11.58 27.64 26.81
CA GLY A 862 -12.63 27.26 25.86
C GLY A 862 -12.86 25.75 25.75
N LEU A 863 -14.13 25.38 25.51
CA LEU A 863 -14.57 23.97 25.43
C LEU A 863 -13.85 23.19 24.33
N GLY A 864 -13.64 23.81 23.16
CA GLY A 864 -12.89 23.19 22.06
C GLY A 864 -11.45 22.84 22.44
N LYS A 865 -10.73 23.75 23.11
CA LYS A 865 -9.34 23.51 23.55
C LYS A 865 -9.23 22.42 24.63
N ARG A 866 -10.26 22.25 25.46
CA ARG A 866 -10.32 21.15 26.44
C ARG A 866 -10.50 19.81 25.75
N ALA A 867 -11.41 19.72 24.79
CA ALA A 867 -11.61 18.53 23.98
C ALA A 867 -10.36 18.15 23.18
N ILE A 868 -9.62 19.13 22.63
CA ILE A 868 -8.31 18.91 22.01
C ILE A 868 -7.29 18.34 23.00
N ALA A 869 -7.26 18.88 24.22
CA ALA A 869 -6.35 18.43 25.27
C ALA A 869 -6.66 16.99 25.75
N VAL A 870 -7.90 16.53 25.60
CA VAL A 870 -8.28 15.14 25.89
C VAL A 870 -7.64 14.19 24.88
N GLY A 871 -7.76 14.48 23.58
CA GLY A 871 -7.23 13.60 22.53
C GLY A 871 -5.70 13.50 22.51
N ASN A 872 -4.98 14.55 22.93
CA ASN A 872 -3.51 14.51 23.04
C ASN A 872 -2.99 14.10 24.44
N GLY A 873 -3.87 13.65 25.36
CA GLY A 873 -3.53 13.19 26.71
C GLY A 873 -3.18 14.28 27.73
N SER A 874 -2.93 15.52 27.29
CA SER A 874 -2.50 16.63 28.18
C SER A 874 -3.58 17.08 29.17
N TYR A 875 -4.84 16.71 28.95
CA TYR A 875 -5.93 16.94 29.88
C TYR A 875 -5.84 16.02 31.10
N ALA A 876 -5.54 14.74 30.90
CA ALA A 876 -5.35 13.77 31.98
C ALA A 876 -4.17 14.15 32.88
N ASP A 877 -3.05 14.55 32.27
CA ASP A 877 -1.87 15.03 33.00
C ASP A 877 -2.19 16.30 33.81
N ALA A 878 -3.05 17.18 33.30
CA ALA A 878 -3.47 18.39 34.02
C ALA A 878 -4.36 18.05 35.23
N ILE A 879 -5.25 17.06 35.11
CA ILE A 879 -6.06 16.56 36.24
C ILE A 879 -5.13 15.91 37.27
N ALA A 880 -4.22 15.05 36.83
CA ALA A 880 -3.26 14.36 37.68
C ALA A 880 -2.37 15.35 38.44
N ALA A 881 -1.82 16.36 37.77
CA ALA A 881 -1.01 17.40 38.42
C ALA A 881 -1.81 18.18 39.47
N ALA A 882 -3.07 18.55 39.18
CA ALA A 882 -3.93 19.25 40.13
C ALA A 882 -4.31 18.37 41.35
N ALA A 883 -4.50 17.06 41.13
CA ALA A 883 -4.72 16.10 42.20
C ALA A 883 -3.43 15.81 43.00
N HIS A 884 -2.26 15.82 42.35
CA HIS A 884 -0.96 15.58 42.96
C HIS A 884 -0.47 16.74 43.85
N GLU A 885 -0.98 17.96 43.64
CA GLU A 885 -0.81 19.02 44.65
C GLU A 885 -1.45 18.68 46.00
N ARG A 886 -2.36 17.69 46.01
CA ARG A 886 -3.16 17.28 47.17
C ARG A 886 -2.86 15.85 47.62
N THR A 887 -2.17 15.04 46.80
CA THR A 887 -1.84 13.62 47.00
C THR A 887 -0.48 13.31 46.33
N VAL A 888 0.24 12.25 46.66
CA VAL A 888 1.51 11.94 45.95
C VAL A 888 1.38 10.54 45.37
N ASP A 889 1.12 10.42 44.07
CA ASP A 889 1.03 9.10 43.41
C ASP A 889 1.27 9.17 41.88
N ASP A 890 2.10 8.26 41.35
CA ASP A 890 2.31 8.00 39.91
C ASP A 890 1.17 7.13 39.35
N GLU A 891 0.62 6.23 40.16
CA GLU A 891 -0.46 5.31 39.78
C GLU A 891 -1.70 6.09 39.38
N LEU A 892 -2.00 7.16 40.14
CA LEU A 892 -3.10 8.07 39.84
C LEU A 892 -2.93 8.73 38.46
N ALA A 893 -1.72 9.15 38.11
CA ALA A 893 -1.45 9.79 36.82
C ALA A 893 -1.69 8.81 35.65
N VAL A 894 -1.21 7.57 35.79
CA VAL A 894 -1.41 6.51 34.78
C VAL A 894 -2.88 6.11 34.68
N ARG A 895 -3.57 5.88 35.80
CA ARG A 895 -5.01 5.57 35.81
C ARG A 895 -5.82 6.67 35.14
N LEU A 896 -5.53 7.94 35.43
CA LEU A 896 -6.21 9.07 34.77
C LEU A 896 -5.93 9.12 33.27
N ARG A 897 -4.70 8.87 32.83
CA ARG A 897 -4.36 8.84 31.40
C ARG A 897 -5.13 7.75 30.66
N VAL A 898 -5.08 6.51 31.16
CA VAL A 898 -5.80 5.38 30.57
C VAL A 898 -7.31 5.59 30.60
N ALA A 899 -7.87 6.10 31.71
CA ALA A 899 -9.32 6.31 31.84
C ALA A 899 -9.83 7.44 30.93
N VAL A 900 -9.14 8.57 30.86
CA VAL A 900 -9.52 9.70 29.98
C VAL A 900 -9.42 9.31 28.51
N GLU A 901 -8.34 8.64 28.11
CA GLU A 901 -8.11 8.18 26.74
C GLU A 901 -9.13 7.10 26.33
N SER A 902 -9.41 6.14 27.23
CA SER A 902 -10.48 5.15 27.03
C SER A 902 -11.86 5.79 26.95
N ALA A 903 -12.16 6.79 27.79
CA ALA A 903 -13.44 7.50 27.80
C ALA A 903 -13.66 8.26 26.48
N ALA A 904 -12.62 8.92 25.99
CA ALA A 904 -12.65 9.67 24.74
C ALA A 904 -12.86 8.80 23.50
N GLY A 905 -12.53 7.51 23.57
CA GLY A 905 -12.73 6.53 22.48
C GLY A 905 -13.97 5.64 22.62
N ARG A 906 -14.90 5.93 23.54
CA ARG A 906 -16.17 5.20 23.66
C ARG A 906 -17.25 5.84 22.79
N GLU A 907 -18.16 5.02 22.27
CA GLU A 907 -19.39 5.45 21.56
C GLU A 907 -20.22 6.51 22.34
N THR A 908 -20.08 6.59 23.67
CA THR A 908 -20.77 7.57 24.52
C THR A 908 -20.12 8.95 24.53
N ALA A 909 -18.84 9.07 24.17
CA ALA A 909 -18.10 10.33 24.03
C ALA A 909 -17.93 10.75 22.57
N ASP A 910 -18.22 9.84 21.65
CA ASP A 910 -18.27 10.05 20.22
C ASP A 910 -19.33 11.10 19.84
N ILE A 911 -18.93 12.03 18.97
CA ILE A 911 -19.72 13.20 18.61
C ILE A 911 -20.45 12.93 17.28
N PRO A 912 -21.76 13.18 17.16
CA PRO A 912 -22.45 13.07 15.89
C PRO A 912 -21.74 13.89 14.79
N ASP A 913 -21.55 13.30 13.62
CA ASP A 913 -20.82 13.95 12.52
C ASP A 913 -21.54 15.19 11.98
N GLU A 914 -22.87 15.17 11.91
CA GLU A 914 -23.69 16.22 11.26
C GLU A 914 -23.44 17.63 11.85
N PRO A 915 -23.49 17.88 13.18
CA PRO A 915 -23.11 19.18 13.76
C PRO A 915 -21.68 19.64 13.46
N VAL A 916 -20.75 18.69 13.33
CA VAL A 916 -19.33 18.97 13.06
C VAL A 916 -19.16 19.38 11.60
N THR A 917 -19.71 18.57 10.69
CA THR A 917 -19.71 18.79 9.25
C THR A 917 -20.41 20.10 8.89
N ASP A 918 -21.57 20.40 9.47
CA ASP A 918 -22.32 21.63 9.18
C ASP A 918 -21.54 22.87 9.63
N ALA A 919 -21.02 22.87 10.86
CA ALA A 919 -20.21 23.96 11.38
C ALA A 919 -18.95 24.18 10.53
N ALA A 920 -18.21 23.10 10.23
CA ALA A 920 -17.01 23.17 9.38
C ALA A 920 -17.33 23.69 7.97
N THR A 921 -18.45 23.27 7.39
CA THR A 921 -18.89 23.73 6.06
C THR A 921 -19.23 25.22 6.05
N ARG A 922 -19.94 25.70 7.09
CA ARG A 922 -20.26 27.14 7.21
C ARG A 922 -19.04 28.00 7.45
N VAL A 923 -18.12 27.57 8.33
CA VAL A 923 -16.83 28.24 8.55
C VAL A 923 -16.06 28.36 7.23
N ARG A 924 -15.98 27.27 6.44
CA ARG A 924 -15.34 27.26 5.12
C ARG A 924 -16.00 28.24 4.14
N ALA A 925 -17.33 28.31 4.10
CA ALA A 925 -18.05 29.25 3.25
C ALA A 925 -17.71 30.72 3.61
N ILE A 926 -17.69 31.05 4.90
CA ILE A 926 -17.35 32.40 5.38
C ILE A 926 -15.90 32.77 5.05
N ALA A 927 -14.97 31.84 5.23
CA ALA A 927 -13.57 32.05 4.89
C ALA A 927 -13.38 32.26 3.38
N ARG A 928 -14.09 31.49 2.54
CA ARG A 928 -14.08 31.61 1.07
C ARG A 928 -14.64 32.96 0.61
N ASP A 929 -15.75 33.41 1.19
CA ASP A 929 -16.36 34.70 0.86
C ASP A 929 -15.44 35.86 1.26
N SER A 930 -14.89 35.83 2.48
CA SER A 930 -14.01 36.88 3.01
C SER A 930 -12.70 37.01 2.22
N LEU A 931 -12.17 35.88 1.76
CA LEU A 931 -10.99 35.86 0.89
C LEU A 931 -11.31 36.38 -0.52
N SER A 932 -12.46 36.00 -1.09
CA SER A 932 -12.89 36.47 -2.41
C SER A 932 -13.03 37.99 -2.43
N ASP A 933 -13.57 38.56 -1.36
CA ASP A 933 -13.66 40.00 -1.15
C ASP A 933 -12.27 40.66 -1.04
N ALA A 934 -11.33 40.05 -0.31
CA ALA A 934 -9.97 40.58 -0.16
C ALA A 934 -9.16 40.56 -1.48
N LEU A 935 -9.41 39.57 -2.34
CA LEU A 935 -8.73 39.43 -3.64
C LEU A 935 -9.26 40.42 -4.69
N ALA A 936 -10.51 40.86 -4.58
CA ALA A 936 -11.05 41.92 -5.41
C ALA A 936 -10.38 43.29 -5.17
N ASP A 937 -9.73 43.47 -4.01
CA ASP A 937 -9.13 44.75 -3.58
C ASP A 937 -7.62 44.89 -3.84
N GLY A 938 -6.91 43.86 -4.35
CA GLY A 938 -5.53 44.00 -4.85
C GLY A 938 -4.60 42.81 -4.59
N ILE A 939 -3.84 42.43 -5.64
CA ILE A 939 -3.18 41.12 -5.79
C ILE A 939 -1.91 40.91 -4.92
N GLU A 940 -1.21 41.95 -4.45
CA GLU A 940 0.09 41.76 -3.76
C GLU A 940 0.08 42.08 -2.25
N GLU A 941 -0.85 42.88 -1.74
CA GLU A 941 -0.90 43.26 -0.31
C GLU A 941 -2.10 42.63 0.46
N GLY A 942 -3.09 42.09 -0.25
CA GLY A 942 -4.30 41.52 0.34
C GLY A 942 -4.10 40.09 0.85
N SER A 943 -3.26 39.28 0.18
CA SER A 943 -3.12 37.86 0.51
C SER A 943 -2.40 37.61 1.85
N ASP A 944 -1.41 38.45 2.19
CA ASP A 944 -0.69 38.32 3.46
C ASP A 944 -1.53 38.78 4.65
N ARG A 945 -2.37 39.82 4.47
CA ARG A 945 -3.35 40.23 5.50
C ARG A 945 -4.42 39.17 5.72
N ALA A 946 -4.91 38.51 4.67
CA ALA A 946 -5.90 37.45 4.82
C ALA A 946 -5.34 36.23 5.59
N ARG A 947 -4.07 35.87 5.36
CA ARG A 947 -3.38 34.80 6.12
C ARG A 947 -3.15 35.17 7.59
N GLU A 948 -2.77 36.42 7.88
CA GLU A 948 -2.67 36.92 9.27
C GLU A 948 -4.02 37.01 9.98
N HIS A 949 -5.13 37.19 9.24
CA HIS A 949 -6.45 37.46 9.81
C HIS A 949 -7.32 36.21 10.06
N TRP A 950 -7.10 35.14 9.30
CA TRP A 950 -7.97 33.94 9.34
C TRP A 950 -7.30 32.67 9.86
N GLY A 951 -5.98 32.70 10.09
CA GLY A 951 -5.23 31.62 10.74
C GLY A 951 -5.17 30.30 9.96
N ASN A 952 -4.16 29.48 10.27
CA ASN A 952 -4.03 28.12 9.72
C ASN A 952 -5.06 27.14 10.33
N ASP A 953 -5.65 27.48 11.48
CA ASP A 953 -6.48 26.59 12.30
C ASP A 953 -7.88 26.31 11.72
N VAL A 954 -8.36 27.17 10.80
CA VAL A 954 -9.70 27.08 10.20
C VAL A 954 -9.81 25.96 9.14
N VAL A 955 -8.72 25.66 8.42
CA VAL A 955 -8.69 24.60 7.39
C VAL A 955 -8.25 23.24 7.95
N ALA A 956 -7.49 23.24 9.07
CA ALA A 956 -7.00 22.04 9.74
C ALA A 956 -8.06 21.28 10.58
N ALA A 957 -9.31 21.76 10.62
CA ALA A 957 -10.34 21.30 11.54
C ALA A 957 -11.27 20.20 10.99
N THR A 958 -11.12 19.79 9.73
CA THR A 958 -11.89 18.67 9.15
C THR A 958 -10.97 17.45 9.08
N PRO A 959 -11.23 16.40 9.87
CA PRO A 959 -10.44 15.18 9.78
C PRO A 959 -10.62 14.52 8.42
N ALA A 960 -9.59 13.86 7.90
CA ALA A 960 -9.69 13.05 6.70
C ALA A 960 -8.79 11.81 6.80
N GLY A 961 -9.07 10.77 6.01
CA GLY A 961 -8.31 9.53 6.04
C GLY A 961 -8.83 8.51 7.06
N LEU A 962 -8.32 7.29 6.94
CA LEU A 962 -8.65 6.13 7.77
C LEU A 962 -7.63 5.94 8.89
N PRO A 963 -8.04 5.99 10.18
CA PRO A 963 -7.19 5.60 11.30
C PRO A 963 -6.87 4.09 11.23
N VAL A 964 -5.58 3.73 11.37
CA VAL A 964 -5.13 2.33 11.31
C VAL A 964 -5.00 1.73 12.71
N ALA A 965 -5.55 0.53 12.88
CA ALA A 965 -5.65 -0.20 14.15
C ALA A 965 -6.31 0.59 15.29
N PRO A 966 -7.55 1.12 15.09
CA PRO A 966 -8.23 1.85 16.15
C PRO A 966 -8.59 0.90 17.30
N VAL A 967 -7.98 1.13 18.46
CA VAL A 967 -8.55 0.70 19.75
C VAL A 967 -9.19 1.93 20.37
N PRO A 968 -10.22 1.81 21.23
CA PRO A 968 -10.75 2.95 21.95
C PRO A 968 -9.61 3.79 22.56
N GLY A 969 -9.39 4.99 22.01
CA GLY A 969 -8.35 5.92 22.44
C GLY A 969 -6.99 5.89 21.71
N TYR A 970 -6.70 4.95 20.79
CA TYR A 970 -5.38 4.90 20.11
C TYR A 970 -5.43 4.38 18.66
N TRP A 971 -4.68 5.05 17.78
CA TRP A 971 -4.24 4.57 16.46
C TRP A 971 -2.82 5.08 16.21
N TYR A 972 -2.02 4.40 15.38
CA TYR A 972 -0.62 4.78 15.15
C TYR A 972 -0.36 5.52 13.82
N ALA A 973 -1.32 5.54 12.90
CA ALA A 973 -1.23 6.27 11.63
C ALA A 973 -2.62 6.53 11.04
N THR A 974 -2.73 7.58 10.22
CA THR A 974 -3.90 7.83 9.37
C THR A 974 -3.49 7.66 7.92
N THR A 975 -4.26 6.87 7.16
CA THR A 975 -3.96 6.55 5.75
C THR A 975 -5.02 7.10 4.80
N ASN A 976 -4.64 7.37 3.56
CA ASN A 976 -5.60 7.68 2.51
C ASN A 976 -5.14 7.16 1.15
N VAL A 977 -6.10 6.91 0.25
CA VAL A 977 -5.88 6.35 -1.08
C VAL A 977 -6.66 7.16 -2.11
N TRP A 978 -6.00 7.50 -3.22
CA TRP A 978 -6.62 8.07 -4.42
C TRP A 978 -6.53 7.11 -5.58
N ARG A 979 -7.63 6.94 -6.33
CA ARG A 979 -7.62 6.36 -7.68
C ARG A 979 -7.75 7.47 -8.72
N VAL A 980 -6.80 7.52 -9.63
CA VAL A 980 -6.72 8.54 -10.68
C VAL A 980 -6.90 7.86 -12.02
N GLN A 981 -7.86 8.32 -12.80
CA GLN A 981 -8.13 7.83 -14.15
C GLN A 981 -8.04 8.99 -15.13
N VAL A 982 -7.42 8.76 -16.28
CA VAL A 982 -7.25 9.76 -17.33
C VAL A 982 -7.61 9.18 -18.68
N ARG A 983 -8.34 9.95 -19.47
CA ARG A 983 -8.72 9.66 -20.86
C ARG A 983 -8.31 10.85 -21.69
N GLY A 984 -7.53 10.66 -22.74
CA GLY A 984 -7.11 11.77 -23.59
C GLY A 984 -7.05 11.39 -25.05
N THR A 985 -7.26 12.39 -25.90
CA THR A 985 -7.27 12.21 -27.35
C THR A 985 -6.64 13.43 -28.01
N TYR A 986 -5.67 13.19 -28.89
CA TYR A 986 -5.14 14.24 -29.77
C TYR A 986 -6.07 14.39 -30.99
N PRO A 987 -6.69 15.58 -31.21
CA PRO A 987 -7.49 15.84 -32.42
C PRO A 987 -6.66 15.70 -33.70
N ARG A 988 -5.38 16.09 -33.63
CA ARG A 988 -4.37 15.83 -34.65
C ARG A 988 -3.02 15.62 -33.98
N PHE A 989 -2.31 14.61 -34.44
CA PHE A 989 -0.94 14.32 -34.01
C PHE A 989 -0.08 14.07 -35.25
N SER A 990 0.99 14.83 -35.43
CA SER A 990 1.94 14.59 -36.52
C SER A 990 3.34 14.29 -36.02
N VAL A 991 4.09 13.52 -36.80
CA VAL A 991 5.49 13.22 -36.55
C VAL A 991 6.28 13.61 -37.80
N ARG A 992 7.09 14.66 -37.65
CA ARG A 992 7.99 15.10 -38.70
C ARG A 992 9.27 14.28 -38.63
N ALA A 993 9.57 13.55 -39.69
CA ALA A 993 10.78 12.75 -39.84
C ALA A 993 11.75 13.45 -40.79
N SER A 994 12.86 13.93 -40.24
CA SER A 994 13.90 14.69 -40.94
C SER A 994 15.14 13.82 -41.13
N GLY A 995 15.53 13.56 -42.38
CA GLY A 995 16.74 12.79 -42.69
C GLY A 995 18.02 13.61 -42.60
N GLY A 996 19.15 12.97 -42.27
CA GLY A 996 20.48 13.53 -42.51
C GLY A 996 20.87 13.55 -44.00
N THR A 997 22.13 13.90 -44.32
CA THR A 997 22.69 14.16 -45.67
C THR A 997 22.46 13.11 -46.79
N ALA A 998 21.85 11.96 -46.50
CA ALA A 998 21.50 10.91 -47.46
C ALA A 998 20.05 11.01 -48.00
N TYR A 999 19.19 11.82 -47.35
CA TYR A 999 17.79 12.06 -47.72
C TYR A 999 17.46 13.55 -47.56
N ASP A 1000 17.17 14.26 -48.65
CA ASP A 1000 16.82 15.70 -48.66
C ASP A 1000 15.30 15.93 -48.48
N GLY A 1001 14.54 14.88 -48.12
CA GLY A 1001 13.11 14.96 -47.91
C GLY A 1001 12.72 15.15 -46.44
N THR A 1002 11.52 15.66 -46.22
CA THR A 1002 10.82 15.55 -44.93
C THR A 1002 9.58 14.70 -45.16
N VAL A 1003 9.36 13.67 -44.34
CA VAL A 1003 8.07 12.97 -44.29
C VAL A 1003 7.33 13.40 -43.04
N GLU A 1004 6.07 13.78 -43.19
CA GLU A 1004 5.18 14.08 -42.06
C GLU A 1004 4.10 13.01 -41.98
N TYR A 1005 4.14 12.21 -40.92
CA TYR A 1005 3.11 11.23 -40.61
C TYR A 1005 2.02 11.90 -39.78
N VAL A 1006 0.74 11.82 -40.18
CA VAL A 1006 -0.37 12.58 -39.57
C VAL A 1006 -1.49 11.64 -39.15
N ARG A 1007 -1.80 11.58 -37.85
CA ARG A 1007 -3.01 10.96 -37.29
C ARG A 1007 -4.06 12.05 -37.09
N GLU A 1008 -4.92 12.24 -38.08
CA GLU A 1008 -6.10 13.12 -38.04
C GLU A 1008 -7.34 12.27 -38.36
N PRO A 1009 -8.39 12.26 -37.50
CA PRO A 1009 -9.54 11.39 -37.68
C PRO A 1009 -10.26 11.61 -39.01
N GLY A 1010 -10.43 10.56 -39.80
CA GLY A 1010 -11.15 10.65 -41.06
C GLY A 1010 -11.11 9.39 -41.91
N PRO A 1011 -11.96 9.30 -42.94
CA PRO A 1011 -11.88 8.23 -43.92
C PRO A 1011 -10.61 8.39 -44.75
N ALA A 1012 -9.82 7.32 -44.82
CA ALA A 1012 -8.62 7.29 -45.64
C ALA A 1012 -8.95 6.77 -47.04
N THR A 1013 -8.66 7.57 -48.07
CA THR A 1013 -9.10 7.31 -49.44
C THR A 1013 -7.94 7.24 -50.44
N VAL A 1014 -8.21 6.59 -51.56
CA VAL A 1014 -7.32 6.56 -52.73
C VAL A 1014 -8.13 6.72 -54.00
N ASP A 1015 -7.60 7.49 -54.95
CA ASP A 1015 -8.19 7.63 -56.28
C ASP A 1015 -7.62 6.56 -57.22
N VAL A 1016 -8.50 5.79 -57.85
CA VAL A 1016 -8.13 4.72 -58.77
C VAL A 1016 -9.14 4.62 -59.91
N GLY A 1017 -8.68 4.65 -61.16
CA GLY A 1017 -9.56 4.54 -62.34
C GLY A 1017 -10.62 5.65 -62.45
N GLY A 1018 -10.40 6.80 -61.82
CA GLY A 1018 -11.36 7.92 -61.77
C GLY A 1018 -12.43 7.81 -60.67
N GLU A 1019 -12.33 6.82 -59.78
CA GLU A 1019 -13.19 6.64 -58.60
C GLU A 1019 -12.38 6.84 -57.32
N SER A 1020 -12.96 7.49 -56.30
CA SER A 1020 -12.35 7.62 -54.98
C SER A 1020 -12.86 6.51 -54.07
N VAL A 1021 -11.95 5.68 -53.55
CA VAL A 1021 -12.26 4.48 -52.77
C VAL A 1021 -11.75 4.63 -51.34
N THR A 1022 -12.60 4.37 -50.36
CA THR A 1022 -12.20 4.32 -48.94
C THR A 1022 -11.47 3.02 -48.64
N LEU A 1023 -10.21 3.13 -48.24
CA LEU A 1023 -9.36 2.00 -47.83
C LEU A 1023 -9.57 1.63 -46.36
N GLY A 1024 -9.98 2.58 -45.52
CA GLY A 1024 -10.20 2.41 -44.09
C GLY A 1024 -10.39 3.74 -43.39
N GLU A 1025 -10.03 3.79 -42.10
CA GLU A 1025 -10.10 5.00 -41.28
C GLU A 1025 -8.74 5.29 -40.63
N THR A 1026 -8.46 6.57 -40.47
CA THR A 1026 -7.41 7.07 -39.58
C THR A 1026 -8.05 7.31 -38.21
N GLU A 1027 -7.62 6.60 -37.18
CA GLU A 1027 -8.01 6.89 -35.80
C GLU A 1027 -7.17 8.04 -35.22
N PRO A 1028 -7.68 8.85 -34.28
CA PRO A 1028 -6.83 9.75 -33.51
C PRO A 1028 -5.85 8.95 -32.64
N VAL A 1029 -4.82 9.61 -32.12
CA VAL A 1029 -4.07 9.04 -30.99
C VAL A 1029 -4.91 9.24 -29.73
N ALA A 1030 -5.40 8.14 -29.15
CA ALA A 1030 -6.23 8.15 -27.96
C ALA A 1030 -5.63 7.25 -26.87
N PHE A 1031 -5.86 7.61 -25.62
CA PHE A 1031 -5.38 6.82 -24.50
C PHE A 1031 -6.33 6.86 -23.31
N GLU A 1032 -6.36 5.73 -22.59
CA GLU A 1032 -6.94 5.61 -21.27
C GLU A 1032 -5.93 4.90 -20.37
N THR A 1033 -5.72 5.44 -19.17
CA THR A 1033 -4.87 4.79 -18.17
C THR A 1033 -5.28 5.24 -16.78
N GLU A 1034 -4.87 4.49 -15.77
CA GLU A 1034 -5.13 4.82 -14.38
C GLU A 1034 -3.91 4.60 -13.48
N THR A 1035 -3.94 5.16 -12.28
CA THR A 1035 -2.98 4.87 -11.21
C THR A 1035 -3.67 5.01 -9.87
N ALA A 1036 -3.04 4.49 -8.82
CA ALA A 1036 -3.40 4.81 -7.45
C ALA A 1036 -2.22 5.35 -6.66
N ILE A 1037 -2.54 6.09 -5.60
CA ILE A 1037 -1.56 6.72 -4.71
C ILE A 1037 -2.05 6.53 -3.29
N ALA A 1038 -1.18 6.02 -2.43
CA ALA A 1038 -1.43 5.89 -1.01
C ALA A 1038 -0.51 6.82 -0.21
N ILE A 1039 -1.01 7.30 0.92
CA ILE A 1039 -0.25 8.08 1.89
C ILE A 1039 -0.57 7.60 3.31
N ALA A 1040 0.43 7.68 4.19
CA ALA A 1040 0.25 7.56 5.62
C ALA A 1040 0.86 8.78 6.30
N VAL A 1041 0.13 9.35 7.26
CA VAL A 1041 0.60 10.39 8.18
C VAL A 1041 0.57 9.85 9.61
N PRO A 1042 1.39 10.41 10.53
CA PRO A 1042 1.35 10.01 11.94
C PRO A 1042 -0.04 10.23 12.57
N PRO A 1043 -0.31 9.68 13.76
CA PRO A 1043 -1.60 9.85 14.38
C PRO A 1043 -1.81 11.31 14.78
N GLY A 1044 -3.06 11.76 14.70
CA GLY A 1044 -3.46 13.09 15.16
C GLY A 1044 -4.53 13.77 14.30
N ALA A 1045 -5.36 14.55 14.99
CA ALA A 1045 -5.99 15.79 14.56
C ALA A 1045 -6.63 15.90 13.16
N GLY A 1046 -5.82 16.22 12.15
CA GLY A 1046 -6.28 16.54 10.79
C GLY A 1046 -6.32 15.33 9.88
N GLY A 1047 -5.57 14.27 10.21
CA GLY A 1047 -5.38 13.14 9.30
C GLY A 1047 -4.86 13.59 7.94
N VAL A 1048 -5.35 12.97 6.87
CA VAL A 1048 -4.98 13.32 5.49
C VAL A 1048 -6.07 12.90 4.50
N GLY A 1049 -6.45 13.78 3.57
CA GLY A 1049 -7.45 13.50 2.55
C GLY A 1049 -8.10 14.73 1.94
N ASP A 1050 -8.97 14.54 0.94
CA ASP A 1050 -9.69 15.67 0.36
C ASP A 1050 -10.86 16.07 1.29
N VAL A 1051 -10.87 17.34 1.69
CA VAL A 1051 -11.81 17.93 2.66
C VAL A 1051 -12.70 19.00 2.04
N ASP A 1052 -12.88 19.01 0.73
CA ASP A 1052 -13.82 19.90 0.04
C ASP A 1052 -15.26 19.33 -0.05
N GLY A 1053 -15.44 18.06 0.32
CA GLY A 1053 -16.70 17.33 0.21
C GLY A 1053 -16.93 16.66 -1.14
N VAL A 1054 -15.91 16.59 -2.01
CA VAL A 1054 -15.97 15.96 -3.34
C VAL A 1054 -15.09 14.71 -3.37
N ALA A 1055 -15.67 13.55 -3.05
CA ALA A 1055 -14.95 12.28 -3.08
C ALA A 1055 -14.61 11.79 -4.51
N ASP A 1056 -15.48 12.06 -5.50
CA ASP A 1056 -15.32 11.69 -6.91
C ASP A 1056 -15.26 12.96 -7.75
N GLU A 1057 -14.07 13.53 -7.89
CA GLU A 1057 -13.82 14.75 -8.65
C GLU A 1057 -13.67 14.40 -10.14
N ARG A 1058 -14.59 14.89 -10.97
CA ARG A 1058 -14.63 14.62 -12.42
C ARG A 1058 -14.43 15.90 -13.21
N SER A 1059 -13.55 15.87 -14.21
CA SER A 1059 -13.47 16.99 -15.15
C SER A 1059 -14.70 17.03 -16.07
N PRO A 1060 -15.03 18.18 -16.69
CA PRO A 1060 -16.18 18.31 -17.57
C PRO A 1060 -16.22 17.30 -18.74
N GLY A 1061 -15.06 16.79 -19.16
CA GLY A 1061 -14.95 15.78 -20.21
C GLY A 1061 -15.30 14.35 -19.78
N TRP A 1062 -15.41 14.08 -18.48
CA TRP A 1062 -15.63 12.73 -17.95
C TRP A 1062 -17.12 12.37 -17.89
N LYS A 1063 -17.61 11.64 -18.90
CA LYS A 1063 -19.00 11.14 -18.95
C LYS A 1063 -19.11 9.80 -18.23
N PRO A 1064 -20.16 9.56 -17.43
CA PRO A 1064 -20.44 8.23 -16.87
C PRO A 1064 -20.69 7.23 -18.00
N GLU A 1065 -20.26 5.98 -17.81
CA GLU A 1065 -20.59 4.89 -18.72
C GLU A 1065 -22.12 4.64 -18.67
N GLU A 1066 -22.77 4.60 -19.84
CA GLU A 1066 -24.22 4.34 -19.98
C GLU A 1066 -24.58 2.86 -19.80
#